data_AF-A0A7U9KV90-F1
#
_entry.id   AF-A0A7U9KV90-F1
#
_cell.length_a   1.000
_cell.length_b   1.000
_cell.length_c   1.000
_cell.angle_alpha   90.00
_cell.angle_beta   90.00
_cell.angle_gamma   90.00
#
_symmetry.space_group_name_H-M   'P 1'
#
loop_
_entity.id
_entity.type
_entity.pdbx_description
1 polymer ?
#
loop_
_entity_poly.entity_id
_entity_poly.type
_entity_poly.pdbx_seq_one_letter_code
_entity_poly.pdbx_strand_id
1 'polypeptide(L)'
;MSENVVQLHKPAPLPDENAPVTTLTVVPDAAPAPPVPLWVRSGHAIKTAVTHDRTRAAVRAAARHGLYTVNGGRIVARRTWDGRTGARYERMLRAAEAAGNLEAAEEWEERLQRFRAARHHRRMDLLHSPVDAVKGVAVGAGMSIGVLVALGVVMALNTKHVGDVITPLSATVDFIALLIRIVRIVWGPALTVGPLLALLALWSVGRKQQAAPQWALPANARSGEGEPITPSIVVKALRDLGVPALRNAIKEMGDAGASMLGPITIAGCGVEVDVTLPSGVSTVEVQGRRRKLAENLTRHEHEVFITIPQAARTVRLWIADSGALDEPIGPSPLVTDETLTADYATGRAPWGQDLRGDAAALSLYQRHLLITGLSNQGKTVALRSLALWLALDRSVQFLMGDLKGVGDWAMFDGLATTLIQGPTDEHVIQVTEMVEGAVDEMNRRIQAPPGTVFPPLIVLVDEAQVAFMCPAKDEDKRPYGGAKANSRYFMAVRKIHNQGRAVNVLMWQGTQDPTNENLPKLVREGAHTRASLALGTESQARMALGDKAVDGGAAPNLLRPGLDRGTLVVASDGITIPAGQSSITVRTHYIDDEAAVAITDRAKALRDGVTTLHAVERGEERDALADIADAIGDVERPLTADILKRLSLLNADAYGSWTFADLKRVLEADGVEPYKSHGRMVVRRDAVRAALADRADTDSVSAS
;
A
#
# COMPACT_ATOMS: atom_id res chain seq x y z
N MET A 1 38.88 66.64 7.02
CA MET A 1 39.19 66.23 5.64
C MET A 1 37.86 65.90 4.98
N SER A 2 37.44 66.79 4.06
CA SER A 2 36.38 66.67 3.03
C SER A 2 35.03 66.15 3.50
N GLU A 3 34.01 66.97 3.77
CA GLU A 3 33.29 67.84 2.82
C GLU A 3 33.08 67.22 1.44
N ASN A 4 31.85 66.78 1.17
CA ASN A 4 31.20 66.96 -0.13
C ASN A 4 29.68 66.81 0.00
N VAL A 5 29.06 67.98 0.14
CA VAL A 5 27.62 68.23 0.01
C VAL A 5 27.29 68.26 -1.48
N VAL A 6 26.29 67.50 -1.92
CA VAL A 6 25.68 67.66 -3.25
C VAL A 6 24.32 68.31 -3.05
N GLN A 7 24.21 69.59 -3.45
CA GLN A 7 22.93 70.23 -3.73
C GLN A 7 22.60 70.05 -5.21
N LEU A 8 21.46 69.45 -5.51
CA LEU A 8 20.81 69.51 -6.83
C LEU A 8 19.44 70.15 -6.65
N HIS A 9 19.41 71.45 -6.37
CA HIS A 9 18.20 72.25 -6.55
C HIS A 9 17.90 72.36 -8.05
N LYS A 10 16.68 71.99 -8.45
CA LYS A 10 16.08 72.40 -9.72
C LYS A 10 15.31 73.71 -9.47
N PRO A 11 15.57 74.81 -10.19
CA PRO A 11 14.82 76.05 -10.02
C PRO A 11 13.36 75.86 -10.44
N ALA A 12 12.44 76.43 -9.66
CA ALA A 12 11.01 76.42 -9.92
C ALA A 12 10.66 77.25 -11.17
N PRO A 13 9.78 76.80 -12.08
CA PRO A 13 9.25 77.64 -13.14
C PRO A 13 8.26 78.68 -12.61
N LEU A 14 8.21 79.83 -13.28
CA LEU A 14 7.26 80.94 -13.06
C LEU A 14 5.79 80.45 -13.14
N PRO A 15 4.85 81.11 -12.42
CA PRO A 15 3.47 80.64 -12.32
C PRO A 15 2.71 80.77 -13.64
N ASP A 16 2.06 79.68 -14.03
CA ASP A 16 1.14 79.57 -15.16
C ASP A 16 -0.17 80.31 -14.82
N GLU A 17 -0.55 81.29 -15.65
CA GLU A 17 -1.70 82.18 -15.45
C GLU A 17 -3.08 81.51 -15.66
N ASN A 18 -3.13 80.17 -15.69
CA ASN A 18 -4.35 79.38 -15.91
C ASN A 18 -4.48 78.20 -14.93
N ALA A 19 -4.23 78.44 -13.64
CA ALA A 19 -4.61 77.50 -12.58
C ALA A 19 -6.09 77.74 -12.18
N PRO A 20 -7.00 76.75 -12.32
CA PRO A 20 -8.38 76.90 -11.90
C PRO A 20 -8.47 77.01 -10.37
N VAL A 21 -8.97 78.15 -9.91
CA VAL A 21 -9.32 78.43 -8.51
C VAL A 21 -10.23 77.31 -7.99
N THR A 22 -9.78 76.57 -6.98
CA THR A 22 -10.64 75.62 -6.27
C THR A 22 -11.60 76.41 -5.37
N THR A 23 -12.77 76.77 -5.89
CA THR A 23 -13.87 77.29 -5.08
C THR A 23 -14.41 76.17 -4.19
N LEU A 24 -14.29 76.34 -2.87
CA LEU A 24 -14.97 75.49 -1.88
C LEU A 24 -16.48 75.73 -1.97
N THR A 25 -17.18 74.87 -2.71
CA THR A 25 -18.64 74.79 -2.66
C THR A 25 -19.04 74.02 -1.41
N VAL A 26 -19.54 74.73 -0.39
CA VAL A 26 -20.19 74.10 0.76
C VAL A 26 -21.52 73.52 0.26
N VAL A 27 -21.57 72.21 0.08
CA VAL A 27 -22.81 71.47 -0.19
C VAL A 27 -23.55 71.33 1.14
N PRO A 28 -24.80 71.80 1.28
CA PRO A 28 -25.57 71.56 2.49
C PRO A 28 -25.91 70.06 2.60
N ASP A 29 -25.88 69.53 3.83
CA ASP A 29 -26.21 68.13 4.11
C ASP A 29 -27.56 67.73 3.50
N ALA A 30 -27.58 66.55 2.88
CA ALA A 30 -28.78 66.00 2.27
C ALA A 30 -29.88 65.77 3.33
N ALA A 31 -31.10 66.24 3.05
CA ALA A 31 -32.25 66.04 3.92
C ALA A 31 -32.48 64.54 4.18
N PRO A 32 -32.82 64.13 5.42
CA PRO A 32 -33.01 62.72 5.75
C PRO A 32 -34.16 62.13 4.94
N ALA A 33 -33.91 60.95 4.34
CA ALA A 33 -34.91 60.24 3.55
C ALA A 33 -36.15 59.90 4.40
N PRO A 34 -37.36 59.97 3.83
CA PRO A 34 -38.60 59.70 4.57
C PRO A 34 -38.61 58.27 5.12
N PRO A 35 -39.13 58.05 6.34
CA PRO A 35 -39.14 56.73 6.95
C PRO A 35 -40.01 55.76 6.13
N VAL A 36 -39.35 54.76 5.54
CA VAL A 36 -39.99 53.68 4.80
C VAL A 36 -40.93 52.91 5.74
N PRO A 37 -42.17 52.59 5.33
CA PRO A 37 -43.14 51.90 6.19
C PRO A 37 -42.61 50.58 6.76
N LEU A 38 -42.95 50.28 8.01
CA LEU A 38 -42.47 49.10 8.77
C LEU A 38 -42.66 47.76 8.03
N TRP A 39 -43.71 47.61 7.22
CA TRP A 39 -44.00 46.41 6.42
C TRP A 39 -43.01 46.20 5.26
N VAL A 40 -42.44 47.27 4.70
CA VAL A 40 -41.41 47.19 3.64
C VAL A 40 -40.05 46.83 4.23
N ARG A 41 -39.72 47.36 5.42
CA ARG A 41 -38.50 47.01 6.17
C ARG A 41 -38.53 45.57 6.68
N SER A 42 -39.67 45.11 7.19
CA SER A 42 -39.85 43.71 7.60
C SER A 42 -39.92 42.76 6.40
N GLY A 43 -40.49 43.18 5.27
CA GLY A 43 -40.44 42.42 4.01
C GLY A 43 -39.01 42.24 3.48
N HIS A 44 -38.17 43.28 3.53
CA HIS A 44 -36.75 43.16 3.18
C HIS A 44 -35.98 42.32 4.19
N ALA A 45 -36.20 42.49 5.50
CA ALA A 45 -35.56 41.67 6.52
C ALA A 45 -35.93 40.18 6.41
N ILE A 46 -37.20 39.86 6.13
CA ILE A 46 -37.68 38.49 5.89
C ILE A 46 -37.08 37.96 4.59
N LYS A 47 -37.09 38.74 3.50
CA LYS A 47 -36.49 38.34 2.23
C LYS A 47 -34.99 38.06 2.40
N THR A 48 -34.26 38.95 3.06
CA THR A 48 -32.83 38.81 3.36
C THR A 48 -32.56 37.62 4.27
N ALA A 49 -33.37 37.40 5.30
CA ALA A 49 -33.25 36.23 6.20
C ALA A 49 -33.54 34.91 5.46
N VAL A 50 -34.52 34.88 4.56
CA VAL A 50 -34.85 33.70 3.73
C VAL A 50 -33.82 33.46 2.63
N THR A 51 -33.17 34.50 2.10
CA THR A 51 -32.11 34.38 1.09
C THR A 51 -30.72 34.16 1.66
N HIS A 52 -30.54 34.28 2.98
CA HIS A 52 -29.24 34.12 3.64
C HIS A 52 -28.73 32.68 3.53
N ASP A 53 -27.43 32.51 3.27
CA ASP A 53 -26.84 31.19 2.99
C ASP A 53 -26.99 30.21 4.16
N ARG A 54 -26.97 30.70 5.39
CA ARG A 54 -27.22 29.88 6.60
C ARG A 54 -28.65 29.36 6.67
N THR A 55 -29.64 30.17 6.32
CA THR A 55 -31.06 29.78 6.31
C THR A 55 -31.34 28.80 5.18
N ARG A 56 -30.78 29.03 3.99
CA ARG A 56 -30.86 28.07 2.87
C ARG A 56 -30.16 26.76 3.19
N ALA A 57 -29.02 26.79 3.88
CA ALA A 57 -28.32 25.59 4.33
C ALA A 57 -29.14 24.82 5.38
N ALA A 58 -29.75 25.51 6.35
CA ALA A 58 -30.60 24.90 7.37
C ALA A 58 -31.87 24.28 6.76
N VAL A 59 -32.55 24.98 5.85
CA VAL A 59 -33.73 24.45 5.13
C VAL A 59 -33.36 23.24 4.27
N ARG A 60 -32.22 23.28 3.57
CA ARG A 60 -31.73 22.13 2.79
C ARG A 60 -31.34 20.95 3.68
N ALA A 61 -30.72 21.19 4.83
CA ALA A 61 -30.37 20.15 5.78
C ALA A 61 -31.63 19.49 6.37
N ALA A 62 -32.62 20.29 6.77
CA ALA A 62 -33.90 19.79 7.25
C ALA A 62 -34.63 18.96 6.16
N ALA A 63 -34.68 19.47 4.93
CA ALA A 63 -35.26 18.74 3.80
C ALA A 63 -34.51 17.43 3.51
N ARG A 64 -33.17 17.44 3.52
CA ARG A 64 -32.32 16.26 3.30
C ARG A 64 -32.58 15.16 4.33
N HIS A 65 -32.51 15.51 5.62
CA HIS A 65 -32.69 14.53 6.69
C HIS A 65 -34.14 14.00 6.74
N GLY A 66 -35.14 14.84 6.44
CA GLY A 66 -36.51 14.38 6.23
C GLY A 66 -36.64 13.39 5.06
N LEU A 67 -36.02 13.71 3.92
CA LEU A 67 -36.04 12.88 2.72
C LEU A 67 -35.30 11.55 2.87
N TYR A 68 -34.18 11.51 3.62
CA TYR A 68 -33.49 10.26 3.94
C TYR A 68 -34.40 9.29 4.72
N THR A 69 -35.16 9.79 5.70
CA THR A 69 -36.09 8.94 6.45
C THR A 69 -37.22 8.42 5.57
N VAL A 70 -37.81 9.27 4.73
CA VAL A 70 -38.91 8.89 3.82
C VAL A 70 -38.46 7.89 2.75
N ASN A 71 -37.36 8.17 2.06
CA ASN A 71 -36.85 7.31 0.98
C ASN A 71 -36.17 6.05 1.52
N GLY A 72 -35.51 6.12 2.68
CA GLY A 72 -35.06 4.93 3.42
C GLY A 72 -36.25 4.03 3.79
N GLY A 73 -37.36 4.64 4.23
CA GLY A 73 -38.65 3.97 4.41
C GLY A 73 -39.14 3.25 3.14
N ARG A 74 -39.10 3.93 1.99
CA ARG A 74 -39.48 3.35 0.69
C ARG A 74 -38.58 2.18 0.27
N ILE A 75 -37.28 2.27 0.50
CA ILE A 75 -36.31 1.21 0.20
C ILE A 75 -36.55 -0.01 1.09
N VAL A 76 -36.72 0.19 2.40
CA VAL A 76 -37.01 -0.89 3.34
C VAL A 76 -38.37 -1.51 3.03
N ALA A 77 -39.39 -0.71 2.71
CA ALA A 77 -40.70 -1.21 2.27
C ALA A 77 -40.59 -2.04 0.99
N ARG A 78 -39.83 -1.59 -0.01
CA ARG A 78 -39.59 -2.34 -1.26
C ARG A 78 -38.82 -3.62 -1.01
N ARG A 79 -37.77 -3.60 -0.18
CA ARG A 79 -37.01 -4.80 0.20
C ARG A 79 -37.86 -5.80 0.98
N THR A 80 -38.70 -5.31 1.89
CA THR A 80 -39.64 -6.13 2.66
C THR A 80 -40.72 -6.70 1.75
N TRP A 81 -41.22 -5.92 0.79
CA TRP A 81 -42.16 -6.36 -0.23
C TRP A 81 -41.56 -7.40 -1.16
N ASP A 82 -40.34 -7.18 -1.66
CA ASP A 82 -39.62 -8.11 -2.53
C ASP A 82 -39.23 -9.41 -1.79
N GLY A 83 -38.98 -9.35 -0.48
CA GLY A 83 -38.79 -10.54 0.36
C GLY A 83 -40.09 -11.25 0.74
N ARG A 84 -41.21 -10.52 0.83
CA ARG A 84 -42.54 -11.05 1.19
C ARG A 84 -43.46 -11.34 0.01
N THR A 85 -43.06 -11.06 -1.23
CA THR A 85 -43.87 -11.30 -2.43
C THR A 85 -43.01 -11.85 -3.56
N GLY A 86 -43.64 -12.45 -4.58
CA GLY A 86 -42.92 -13.00 -5.75
C GLY A 86 -42.36 -11.93 -6.70
N ALA A 87 -42.57 -10.64 -6.39
CA ALA A 87 -42.33 -9.52 -7.29
C ALA A 87 -40.87 -9.40 -7.78
N ARG A 88 -39.90 -9.86 -6.97
CA ARG A 88 -38.49 -9.94 -7.40
C ARG A 88 -38.31 -10.94 -8.55
N TYR A 89 -38.81 -12.15 -8.39
CA TYR A 89 -38.67 -13.22 -9.38
C TYR A 89 -39.44 -12.88 -10.66
N GLU A 90 -40.63 -12.28 -10.55
CA GLU A 90 -41.41 -11.83 -11.70
C GLU A 90 -40.69 -10.73 -12.52
N ARG A 91 -39.90 -9.86 -11.87
CA ARG A 91 -39.08 -8.87 -12.60
C ARG A 91 -37.88 -9.49 -13.30
N MET A 92 -37.22 -10.46 -12.67
CA MET A 92 -36.09 -11.17 -13.28
C MET A 92 -36.54 -12.04 -14.45
N LEU A 93 -37.72 -12.68 -14.33
CA LEU A 93 -38.38 -13.39 -15.42
C LEU A 93 -38.63 -12.46 -16.62
N ARG A 94 -39.28 -11.30 -16.41
CA ARG A 94 -39.51 -10.32 -17.49
C ARG A 94 -38.23 -9.76 -18.09
N ALA A 95 -37.17 -9.62 -17.29
CA ALA A 95 -35.86 -9.16 -17.77
C ALA A 95 -35.16 -10.23 -18.61
N ALA A 96 -35.27 -11.50 -18.23
CA ALA A 96 -34.74 -12.64 -18.99
C ALA A 96 -35.51 -12.83 -20.32
N GLU A 97 -36.85 -12.70 -20.29
CA GLU A 97 -37.70 -12.69 -21.47
C GLU A 97 -37.35 -11.53 -22.43
N ALA A 98 -37.16 -10.33 -21.90
CA ALA A 98 -36.77 -9.15 -22.69
C ALA A 98 -35.36 -9.27 -23.29
N ALA A 99 -34.48 -10.05 -22.68
CA ALA A 99 -33.13 -10.33 -23.17
C ALA A 99 -33.07 -11.54 -24.13
N GLY A 100 -34.20 -12.23 -24.39
CA GLY A 100 -34.26 -13.40 -25.27
C GLY A 100 -33.57 -14.66 -24.72
N ASN A 101 -33.23 -14.68 -23.42
CA ASN A 101 -32.58 -15.82 -22.78
C ASN A 101 -33.63 -16.73 -22.13
N LEU A 102 -34.07 -17.74 -22.89
CA LEU A 102 -35.15 -18.64 -22.49
C LEU A 102 -34.76 -19.59 -21.35
N GLU A 103 -33.49 -20.04 -21.29
CA GLU A 103 -33.00 -20.89 -20.20
C GLU A 103 -33.01 -20.17 -18.85
N ALA A 104 -32.56 -18.90 -18.83
CA ALA A 104 -32.61 -18.08 -17.62
C ALA A 104 -34.06 -17.78 -17.20
N ALA A 105 -34.98 -17.62 -18.16
CA ALA A 105 -36.40 -17.39 -17.86
C ALA A 105 -37.03 -18.61 -17.14
N GLU A 106 -36.75 -19.83 -17.62
CA GLU A 106 -37.22 -21.07 -17.00
C GLU A 106 -36.71 -21.23 -15.56
N GLU A 107 -35.43 -20.97 -15.31
CA GLU A 107 -34.83 -21.02 -13.97
C GLU A 107 -35.51 -20.04 -13.00
N TRP A 108 -35.82 -18.83 -13.46
CA TRP A 108 -36.51 -17.82 -12.64
C TRP A 108 -37.98 -18.17 -12.39
N GLU A 109 -38.64 -18.81 -13.35
CA GLU A 109 -40.00 -19.32 -13.19
C GLU A 109 -40.06 -20.43 -12.13
N GLU A 110 -39.17 -21.43 -12.21
CA GLU A 110 -39.10 -22.51 -11.21
C GLU A 110 -38.86 -21.97 -9.79
N ARG A 111 -37.98 -20.97 -9.66
CA ARG A 111 -37.70 -20.33 -8.37
C ARG A 111 -38.93 -19.58 -7.83
N LEU A 112 -39.69 -18.92 -8.71
CA LEU A 112 -40.95 -18.27 -8.35
C LEU A 112 -42.01 -19.28 -7.86
N GLN A 113 -42.13 -20.42 -8.56
CA GLN A 113 -43.06 -21.49 -8.17
C GLN A 113 -42.68 -22.10 -6.81
N ARG A 114 -41.41 -22.44 -6.59
CA ARG A 114 -40.90 -22.92 -5.29
C ARG A 114 -41.18 -21.94 -4.15
N PHE A 115 -40.98 -20.65 -4.39
CA PHE A 115 -41.26 -19.61 -3.40
C PHE A 115 -42.76 -19.48 -3.07
N ARG A 116 -43.64 -19.63 -4.07
CA ARG A 116 -45.10 -19.65 -3.87
C ARG A 116 -45.54 -20.89 -3.09
N ALA A 117 -45.02 -22.07 -3.43
CA ALA A 117 -45.29 -23.33 -2.73
C ALA A 117 -44.85 -23.28 -1.25
N ALA A 118 -43.63 -22.81 -0.98
CA ALA A 118 -43.12 -22.66 0.40
C ALA A 118 -43.94 -21.65 1.22
N ARG A 119 -44.50 -20.60 0.59
CA ARG A 119 -45.43 -19.68 1.28
C ARG A 119 -46.76 -20.36 1.59
N HIS A 120 -47.30 -21.12 0.66
CA HIS A 120 -48.56 -21.85 0.86
C HIS A 120 -48.41 -22.83 2.03
N HIS A 121 -47.31 -23.60 2.06
CA HIS A 121 -47.01 -24.53 3.14
C HIS A 121 -46.94 -23.84 4.51
N ARG A 122 -46.16 -22.74 4.63
CA ARG A 122 -46.10 -21.95 5.87
C ARG A 122 -47.45 -21.37 6.31
N ARG A 123 -48.33 -21.03 5.37
CA ARG A 123 -49.70 -20.56 5.70
C ARG A 123 -50.59 -21.69 6.20
N MET A 124 -50.46 -22.89 5.61
CA MET A 124 -51.17 -24.08 6.08
C MET A 124 -50.69 -24.48 7.48
N ASP A 125 -49.38 -24.42 7.73
CA ASP A 125 -48.80 -24.69 9.05
C ASP A 125 -49.33 -23.72 10.11
N LEU A 126 -49.45 -22.41 9.77
CA LEU A 126 -50.02 -21.40 10.66
C LEU A 126 -51.52 -21.61 10.95
N LEU A 127 -52.26 -22.28 10.06
CA LEU A 127 -53.69 -22.58 10.26
C LEU A 127 -53.91 -23.83 11.11
N HIS A 128 -53.00 -24.81 11.04
CA HIS A 128 -53.04 -26.01 11.88
C HIS A 128 -52.36 -25.83 13.25
N SER A 129 -51.38 -24.92 13.33
CA SER A 129 -50.64 -24.55 14.54
C SER A 129 -51.47 -24.20 15.78
N PRO A 130 -52.56 -23.41 15.73
CA PRO A 130 -53.23 -22.96 16.96
C PRO A 130 -53.93 -24.09 17.72
N VAL A 131 -54.43 -25.12 17.03
CA VAL A 131 -55.09 -26.25 17.69
C VAL A 131 -54.06 -27.17 18.36
N ASP A 132 -52.93 -27.42 17.70
CA ASP A 132 -51.86 -28.26 18.23
C ASP A 132 -51.07 -27.54 19.34
N ALA A 133 -50.89 -26.23 19.22
CA ALA A 133 -50.30 -25.40 20.27
C ALA A 133 -51.19 -25.33 21.52
N VAL A 134 -52.51 -25.17 21.38
CA VAL A 134 -53.44 -25.15 22.52
C VAL A 134 -53.46 -26.50 23.24
N LYS A 135 -53.49 -27.61 22.50
CA LYS A 135 -53.39 -28.95 23.08
C LYS A 135 -52.05 -29.17 23.79
N GLY A 136 -50.94 -28.75 23.17
CA GLY A 136 -49.60 -28.84 23.77
C GLY A 136 -49.46 -28.00 25.05
N VAL A 137 -50.01 -26.79 25.08
CA VAL A 137 -49.99 -25.91 26.26
C VAL A 137 -50.86 -26.47 27.39
N ALA A 138 -52.04 -26.99 27.10
CA ALA A 138 -52.92 -27.57 28.12
C ALA A 138 -52.33 -28.83 28.75
N VAL A 139 -51.77 -29.74 27.93
CA VAL A 139 -51.11 -30.97 28.41
C VAL A 139 -49.82 -30.63 29.17
N GLY A 140 -49.03 -29.68 28.66
CA GLY A 140 -47.80 -29.22 29.30
C GLY A 140 -48.06 -28.58 30.67
N ALA A 141 -49.01 -27.65 30.77
CA ALA A 141 -49.35 -26.98 32.01
C ALA A 141 -49.86 -27.95 33.10
N GLY A 142 -50.70 -28.91 32.71
CA GLY A 142 -51.20 -29.94 33.64
C GLY A 142 -50.09 -30.83 34.20
N MET A 143 -49.16 -31.28 33.34
CA MET A 143 -48.01 -32.07 33.80
C MET A 143 -47.06 -31.26 34.68
N SER A 144 -46.77 -30.00 34.33
CA SER A 144 -45.89 -29.14 35.13
C SER A 144 -46.44 -28.88 36.53
N ILE A 145 -47.75 -28.61 36.66
CA ILE A 145 -48.40 -28.43 37.97
C ILE A 145 -48.32 -29.73 38.78
N GLY A 146 -48.59 -30.89 38.16
CA GLY A 146 -48.48 -32.19 38.82
C GLY A 146 -47.08 -32.48 39.36
N VAL A 147 -46.04 -32.18 38.57
CA VAL A 147 -44.63 -32.35 38.98
C VAL A 147 -44.25 -31.42 40.13
N LEU A 148 -44.68 -30.15 40.09
CA LEU A 148 -44.40 -29.18 41.15
C LEU A 148 -45.10 -29.54 42.47
N VAL A 149 -46.33 -30.07 42.40
CA VAL A 149 -47.05 -30.57 43.58
C VAL A 149 -46.37 -31.81 44.15
N ALA A 150 -45.94 -32.76 43.30
CA ALA A 150 -45.20 -33.94 43.75
C ALA A 150 -43.87 -33.55 44.42
N LEU A 151 -43.14 -32.58 43.86
CA LEU A 151 -41.92 -32.03 44.44
C LEU A 151 -42.19 -31.36 45.80
N GLY A 152 -43.29 -30.62 45.92
CA GLY A 152 -43.73 -30.02 47.19
C GLY A 152 -44.04 -31.06 48.26
N VAL A 153 -44.73 -32.15 47.89
CA VAL A 153 -45.03 -33.27 48.80
C VAL A 153 -43.73 -33.93 49.29
N VAL A 154 -42.78 -34.18 48.40
CA VAL A 154 -41.46 -34.73 48.78
C VAL A 154 -40.73 -33.79 49.74
N MET A 155 -40.79 -32.48 49.48
CA MET A 155 -40.15 -31.48 50.34
C MET A 155 -40.79 -31.43 51.73
N ALA A 156 -42.13 -31.44 51.81
CA ALA A 156 -42.86 -31.44 53.07
C ALA A 156 -42.62 -32.72 53.91
N LEU A 157 -42.45 -33.87 53.26
CA LEU A 157 -42.06 -35.12 53.94
C LEU A 157 -40.65 -35.04 54.53
N ASN A 158 -39.72 -34.38 53.84
CA ASN A 158 -38.34 -34.22 54.29
C ASN A 158 -38.23 -33.20 55.44
N THR A 159 -38.91 -32.05 55.33
CA THR A 159 -38.83 -30.96 56.31
C THR A 159 -39.81 -31.14 57.49
N LYS A 160 -40.76 -32.07 57.39
CA LYS A 160 -41.88 -32.29 58.34
C LYS A 160 -42.80 -31.08 58.52
N HIS A 161 -42.75 -30.11 57.62
CA HIS A 161 -43.60 -28.92 57.64
C HIS A 161 -44.61 -29.00 56.50
N VAL A 162 -45.90 -29.08 56.87
CA VAL A 162 -47.01 -29.27 55.89
C VAL A 162 -47.13 -28.09 54.92
N GLY A 163 -46.63 -26.90 55.30
CA GLY A 163 -46.63 -25.72 54.44
C GLY A 163 -45.70 -25.82 53.23
N ASP A 164 -44.71 -26.72 53.22
CA ASP A 164 -43.71 -26.80 52.14
C ASP A 164 -44.26 -27.43 50.85
N VAL A 165 -45.47 -27.98 50.88
CA VAL A 165 -46.15 -28.54 49.70
C VAL A 165 -46.41 -27.48 48.63
N ILE A 166 -46.67 -26.24 49.03
CA ILE A 166 -47.01 -25.15 48.12
C ILE A 166 -45.79 -24.33 47.69
N THR A 167 -44.62 -24.53 48.31
CA THR A 167 -43.42 -23.71 48.08
C THR A 167 -42.88 -23.77 46.64
N PRO A 168 -42.83 -24.92 45.95
CA PRO A 168 -42.44 -24.94 44.52
C PRO A 168 -43.45 -24.23 43.61
N LEU A 169 -44.73 -24.25 43.99
CA LEU A 169 -45.79 -23.56 43.27
C LEU A 169 -45.68 -22.04 43.47
N SER A 170 -45.47 -21.57 44.70
CA SER A 170 -45.27 -20.15 45.00
C SER A 170 -44.01 -19.59 44.34
N ALA A 171 -42.89 -20.32 44.37
CA ALA A 171 -41.67 -19.92 43.67
C ALA A 171 -41.86 -19.77 42.15
N THR A 172 -42.68 -20.65 41.54
CA THR A 172 -43.02 -20.56 40.12
C THR A 172 -43.90 -19.33 39.85
N VAL A 173 -44.87 -19.04 40.71
CA VAL A 173 -45.71 -17.83 40.63
C VAL A 173 -44.87 -16.57 40.78
N ASP A 174 -43.92 -16.54 41.73
CA ASP A 174 -43.01 -15.42 41.94
C ASP A 174 -42.08 -15.20 40.74
N PHE A 175 -41.60 -16.28 40.12
CA PHE A 175 -40.82 -16.21 38.88
C PHE A 175 -41.65 -15.64 37.71
N ILE A 176 -42.89 -16.09 37.55
CA ILE A 176 -43.81 -15.54 36.54
C ILE A 176 -44.09 -14.06 36.84
N ALA A 177 -44.30 -13.69 38.11
CA ALA A 177 -44.50 -12.31 38.53
C ALA A 177 -43.26 -11.43 38.23
N LEU A 178 -42.05 -11.96 38.41
CA LEU A 178 -40.79 -11.30 38.03
C LEU A 178 -40.71 -11.09 36.52
N LEU A 179 -41.03 -12.10 35.71
CA LEU A 179 -41.06 -11.98 34.24
C LEU A 179 -42.08 -10.91 33.80
N ILE A 180 -43.28 -10.92 34.38
CA ILE A 180 -44.30 -9.90 34.12
C ILE A 180 -43.79 -8.51 34.52
N ARG A 181 -43.06 -8.40 35.64
CA ARG A 181 -42.46 -7.14 36.08
C ARG A 181 -41.38 -6.65 35.12
N ILE A 182 -40.50 -7.53 34.65
CA ILE A 182 -39.49 -7.21 33.62
C ILE A 182 -40.19 -6.72 32.35
N VAL A 183 -41.21 -7.46 31.87
CA VAL A 183 -41.98 -7.04 30.70
C VAL A 183 -42.63 -5.69 30.93
N ARG A 184 -43.27 -5.43 32.08
CA ARG A 184 -43.86 -4.12 32.40
C ARG A 184 -42.84 -2.99 32.38
N ILE A 185 -41.64 -3.22 32.93
CA ILE A 185 -40.56 -2.24 32.99
C ILE A 185 -39.97 -1.98 31.60
N VAL A 186 -39.79 -3.02 30.78
CA VAL A 186 -39.16 -2.93 29.45
C VAL A 186 -40.15 -2.43 28.40
N TRP A 187 -41.44 -2.75 28.53
CA TRP A 187 -42.46 -2.44 27.52
C TRP A 187 -42.69 -0.94 27.35
N GLY A 188 -42.70 -0.17 28.45
CA GLY A 188 -42.82 1.30 28.39
C GLY A 188 -41.69 1.94 27.57
N PRO A 189 -40.41 1.76 27.96
CA PRO A 189 -39.26 2.21 27.20
C PRO A 189 -39.23 1.67 25.76
N ALA A 190 -39.54 0.39 25.54
CA ALA A 190 -39.53 -0.22 24.21
C ALA A 190 -40.57 0.43 23.27
N LEU A 191 -41.76 0.77 23.75
CA LEU A 191 -42.76 1.49 22.97
C LEU A 191 -42.36 2.94 22.68
N THR A 192 -41.61 3.58 23.57
CA THR A 192 -41.12 4.96 23.34
C THR A 192 -39.88 5.02 22.45
N VAL A 193 -38.93 4.10 22.63
CA VAL A 193 -37.62 4.09 21.96
C VAL A 193 -37.67 3.32 20.64
N GLY A 194 -38.49 2.28 20.55
CA GLY A 194 -38.62 1.44 19.35
C GLY A 194 -38.95 2.23 18.08
N PRO A 195 -39.96 3.12 18.06
CA PRO A 195 -40.25 3.97 16.91
C PRO A 195 -39.10 4.93 16.56
N LEU A 196 -38.38 5.45 17.56
CA LEU A 196 -37.22 6.32 17.33
C LEU A 196 -36.06 5.54 16.71
N LEU A 197 -35.77 4.34 17.20
CA LEU A 197 -34.76 3.45 16.62
C LEU A 197 -35.15 3.00 15.20
N ALA A 198 -36.43 2.74 14.96
CA ALA A 198 -36.92 2.43 13.61
C ALA A 198 -36.75 3.61 12.66
N LEU A 199 -37.10 4.84 13.07
CA LEU A 199 -36.88 6.05 12.29
C LEU A 199 -35.39 6.31 12.05
N LEU A 200 -34.53 6.09 13.05
CA LEU A 200 -33.07 6.18 12.92
C LEU A 200 -32.52 5.11 11.97
N ALA A 201 -33.04 3.89 12.00
CA ALA A 201 -32.66 2.82 11.07
C ALA A 201 -33.07 3.17 9.63
N LEU A 202 -34.29 3.69 9.41
CA LEU A 202 -34.75 4.16 8.10
C LEU A 202 -33.89 5.32 7.60
N TRP A 203 -33.60 6.29 8.47
CA TRP A 203 -32.72 7.42 8.17
C TRP A 203 -31.29 6.96 7.83
N SER A 204 -30.74 6.02 8.58
CA SER A 204 -29.40 5.45 8.35
C SER A 204 -29.31 4.75 6.99
N VAL A 205 -30.33 3.95 6.65
CA VAL A 205 -30.44 3.31 5.33
C VAL A 205 -30.54 4.35 4.21
N GLY A 206 -31.38 5.38 4.39
CA GLY A 206 -31.53 6.46 3.41
C GLY A 206 -30.25 7.30 3.23
N ARG A 207 -29.51 7.55 4.32
CA ARG A 207 -28.22 8.27 4.30
C ARG A 207 -27.13 7.47 3.59
N LYS A 208 -26.96 6.18 3.90
CA LYS A 208 -25.96 5.32 3.27
C LYS A 208 -26.20 5.13 1.77
N GLN A 209 -27.46 5.17 1.33
CA GLN A 209 -27.86 5.02 -0.07
C GLN A 209 -28.00 6.37 -0.80
N GLN A 210 -27.60 7.49 -0.18
CA GLN A 210 -27.74 8.85 -0.75
C GLN A 210 -29.14 9.13 -1.30
N ALA A 211 -30.19 8.62 -0.64
CA ALA A 211 -31.56 8.61 -1.16
C ALA A 211 -32.27 9.97 -0.97
N ALA A 212 -31.66 11.07 -1.39
CA ALA A 212 -32.25 12.40 -1.46
C ALA A 212 -32.03 13.01 -2.86
N PRO A 213 -32.92 13.91 -3.33
CA PRO A 213 -32.77 14.58 -4.62
C PRO A 213 -31.45 15.38 -4.69
N GLN A 214 -30.85 15.47 -5.89
CA GLN A 214 -29.53 16.11 -6.10
C GLN A 214 -29.43 17.54 -5.55
N TRP A 215 -30.51 18.32 -5.56
CA TRP A 215 -30.49 19.68 -5.01
C TRP A 215 -30.37 19.74 -3.47
N ALA A 216 -30.65 18.63 -2.77
CA ALA A 216 -30.60 18.52 -1.32
C ALA A 216 -29.32 17.83 -0.81
N LEU A 217 -28.60 17.11 -1.67
CA LEU A 217 -27.33 16.44 -1.33
C LEU A 217 -26.22 17.43 -0.95
N PRO A 218 -25.25 17.03 -0.10
CA PRO A 218 -24.08 17.86 0.21
C PRO A 218 -23.24 18.12 -1.05
N ALA A 219 -22.49 19.23 -1.09
CA ALA A 219 -21.84 19.72 -2.31
C ALA A 219 -20.88 18.71 -2.98
N ASN A 220 -20.27 17.83 -2.18
CA ASN A 220 -19.42 16.73 -2.63
C ASN A 220 -20.17 15.53 -3.24
N ALA A 221 -21.48 15.40 -3.00
CA ALA A 221 -22.33 14.34 -3.57
C ALA A 221 -23.29 14.88 -4.65
N ARG A 222 -23.12 16.14 -5.05
CA ARG A 222 -23.90 16.83 -6.10
C ARG A 222 -23.29 16.72 -7.49
N SER A 223 -22.00 16.41 -7.56
CA SER A 223 -21.37 15.92 -8.77
C SER A 223 -22.04 14.58 -9.13
N GLY A 224 -22.38 14.34 -10.39
CA GLY A 224 -22.96 13.07 -10.86
C GLY A 224 -22.01 11.85 -10.72
N GLU A 225 -20.96 11.99 -9.92
CA GLU A 225 -19.88 11.03 -9.67
C GLU A 225 -20.39 9.70 -9.07
N GLY A 226 -21.61 9.65 -8.54
CA GLY A 226 -22.21 8.42 -8.00
C GLY A 226 -23.20 7.68 -8.90
N GLU A 227 -23.43 8.11 -10.16
CA GLU A 227 -24.35 7.39 -11.05
C GLU A 227 -23.76 6.03 -11.46
N PRO A 228 -24.53 4.92 -11.42
CA PRO A 228 -24.05 3.62 -11.84
C PRO A 228 -23.67 3.64 -13.33
N ILE A 229 -22.52 3.06 -13.66
CA ILE A 229 -22.04 2.98 -15.04
C ILE A 229 -22.97 2.05 -15.83
N THR A 230 -23.70 2.62 -16.79
CA THR A 230 -24.57 1.87 -17.70
C THR A 230 -23.89 1.68 -19.06
N PRO A 231 -24.31 0.68 -19.87
CA PRO A 231 -23.79 0.51 -21.23
C PRO A 231 -23.92 1.78 -22.08
N SER A 232 -25.04 2.51 -21.96
CA SER A 232 -25.25 3.76 -22.70
C SER A 232 -24.27 4.88 -22.30
N ILE A 233 -23.88 4.95 -21.03
CA ILE A 233 -22.85 5.90 -20.56
C ILE A 233 -21.49 5.52 -21.16
N VAL A 234 -21.11 4.24 -21.14
CA VAL A 234 -19.83 3.76 -21.69
C VAL A 234 -19.75 4.04 -23.20
N VAL A 235 -20.79 3.68 -23.96
CA VAL A 235 -20.84 3.96 -25.41
C VAL A 235 -20.77 5.46 -25.70
N LYS A 236 -21.53 6.28 -24.97
CA LYS A 236 -21.50 7.74 -25.11
C LYS A 236 -20.10 8.28 -24.82
N ALA A 237 -19.45 7.79 -23.78
CA ALA A 237 -18.11 8.21 -23.39
C ALA A 237 -17.06 7.86 -24.45
N LEU A 238 -17.17 6.67 -25.07
CA LEU A 238 -16.32 6.23 -26.18
C LEU A 238 -16.57 7.05 -27.45
N ARG A 239 -17.83 7.34 -27.80
CA ARG A 239 -18.20 8.18 -28.96
C ARG A 239 -17.62 9.59 -28.85
N ASP A 240 -17.64 10.14 -27.64
CA ASP A 240 -17.21 11.51 -27.35
C ASP A 240 -15.71 11.58 -26.96
N LEU A 241 -15.00 10.45 -27.02
CA LEU A 241 -13.55 10.34 -26.74
C LEU A 241 -12.70 11.22 -27.69
N GLY A 242 -13.22 11.52 -28.88
CA GLY A 242 -12.53 12.36 -29.86
C GLY A 242 -11.64 11.59 -30.82
N VAL A 243 -11.92 10.29 -31.02
CA VAL A 243 -11.39 9.48 -32.11
C VAL A 243 -12.42 9.47 -33.24
N PRO A 244 -12.18 10.16 -34.38
CA PRO A 244 -13.20 10.31 -35.42
C PRO A 244 -13.69 8.99 -36.01
N ALA A 245 -12.77 8.04 -36.23
CA ALA A 245 -13.09 6.70 -36.73
C ALA A 245 -14.04 5.95 -35.78
N LEU A 246 -13.77 5.98 -34.47
CA LEU A 246 -14.62 5.38 -33.43
C LEU A 246 -16.01 6.02 -33.40
N ARG A 247 -16.06 7.36 -33.46
CA ARG A 247 -17.33 8.10 -33.46
C ARG A 247 -18.19 7.77 -34.67
N ASN A 248 -17.59 7.72 -35.87
CA ASN A 248 -18.31 7.42 -37.10
C ASN A 248 -18.83 5.98 -37.10
N ALA A 249 -17.99 5.03 -36.71
CA ALA A 249 -18.39 3.63 -36.55
C ALA A 249 -19.60 3.50 -35.60
N ILE A 250 -19.56 4.11 -34.41
CA ILE A 250 -20.68 4.07 -33.45
C ILE A 250 -21.96 4.67 -34.03
N LYS A 251 -21.88 5.71 -34.88
CA LYS A 251 -23.05 6.33 -35.53
C LYS A 251 -23.64 5.48 -36.66
N GLU A 252 -22.80 4.73 -37.37
CA GLU A 252 -23.19 3.85 -38.47
C GLU A 252 -23.80 2.53 -37.96
N MET A 253 -23.50 2.15 -36.71
CA MET A 253 -24.07 0.98 -36.06
C MET A 253 -25.55 1.18 -35.70
N GLY A 254 -26.42 0.28 -36.19
CA GLY A 254 -27.87 0.35 -35.97
C GLY A 254 -28.31 0.17 -34.51
N ASP A 255 -27.45 -0.38 -33.65
CA ASP A 255 -27.64 -0.54 -32.21
C ASP A 255 -26.96 0.56 -31.38
N ALA A 256 -26.54 1.64 -32.04
CA ALA A 256 -25.79 2.75 -31.47
C ALA A 256 -24.48 2.34 -30.77
N GLY A 257 -23.87 1.21 -31.12
CA GLY A 257 -22.58 0.76 -30.57
C GLY A 257 -22.69 -0.21 -29.37
N ALA A 258 -23.90 -0.68 -29.05
CA ALA A 258 -24.11 -1.62 -27.94
C ALA A 258 -23.36 -2.95 -28.13
N SER A 259 -23.29 -3.47 -29.36
CA SER A 259 -22.58 -4.72 -29.72
C SER A 259 -21.07 -4.64 -29.56
N MET A 260 -20.49 -3.45 -29.38
CA MET A 260 -19.08 -3.31 -29.01
C MET A 260 -18.81 -3.69 -27.56
N LEU A 261 -19.82 -3.66 -26.69
CA LEU A 261 -19.67 -3.88 -25.26
C LEU A 261 -19.95 -5.34 -24.92
N GLY A 262 -19.03 -5.95 -24.17
CA GLY A 262 -19.29 -7.14 -23.39
C GLY A 262 -20.19 -6.86 -22.18
N PRO A 263 -20.57 -7.91 -21.42
CA PRO A 263 -21.36 -7.74 -20.22
C PRO A 263 -20.61 -6.89 -19.19
N ILE A 264 -21.31 -5.91 -18.60
CA ILE A 264 -20.79 -5.14 -17.46
C ILE A 264 -20.87 -6.04 -16.23
N THR A 265 -19.72 -6.34 -15.63
CA THR A 265 -19.62 -7.21 -14.45
C THR A 265 -19.16 -6.39 -13.24
N ILE A 266 -19.64 -6.76 -12.05
CA ILE A 266 -19.15 -6.17 -10.80
C ILE A 266 -17.79 -6.78 -10.52
N ALA A 267 -16.77 -5.94 -10.35
CA ALA A 267 -15.40 -6.34 -10.11
C ALA A 267 -14.85 -5.53 -8.93
N GLY A 268 -15.07 -6.05 -7.72
CA GLY A 268 -14.67 -5.40 -6.48
C GLY A 268 -15.46 -4.14 -6.16
N CYS A 269 -14.74 -3.05 -5.91
CA CYS A 269 -15.30 -1.71 -5.67
C CYS A 269 -15.62 -0.95 -6.96
N GLY A 270 -15.96 -1.64 -8.04
CA GLY A 270 -16.20 -1.05 -9.34
C GLY A 270 -16.81 -2.02 -10.33
N VAL A 271 -16.79 -1.64 -11.61
CA VAL A 271 -17.29 -2.45 -12.72
C VAL A 271 -16.22 -2.69 -13.78
N GLU A 272 -16.28 -3.85 -14.42
CA GLU A 272 -15.43 -4.23 -15.55
C GLU A 272 -16.29 -4.41 -16.81
N VAL A 273 -15.80 -3.85 -17.93
CA VAL A 273 -16.42 -4.01 -19.26
C VAL A 273 -15.36 -4.17 -20.33
N ASP A 274 -15.50 -5.24 -21.12
CA ASP A 274 -14.70 -5.44 -22.33
C ASP A 274 -15.35 -4.68 -23.49
N VAL A 275 -14.53 -3.95 -24.25
CA VAL A 275 -14.97 -3.15 -25.39
C VAL A 275 -14.21 -3.62 -26.62
N THR A 276 -14.91 -4.26 -27.55
CA THR A 276 -14.38 -4.63 -28.86
C THR A 276 -14.46 -3.44 -29.80
N LEU A 277 -13.30 -2.88 -30.16
CA LEU A 277 -13.18 -1.70 -31.01
C LEU A 277 -13.47 -2.04 -32.49
N PRO A 278 -14.08 -1.11 -33.24
CA PRO A 278 -14.32 -1.27 -34.66
C PRO A 278 -13.00 -1.27 -35.45
N SER A 279 -13.07 -1.76 -36.69
CA SER A 279 -11.90 -1.76 -37.59
C SER A 279 -11.37 -0.35 -37.81
N GLY A 280 -10.04 -0.19 -37.81
CA GLY A 280 -9.38 1.10 -38.01
C GLY A 280 -9.16 1.95 -36.75
N VAL A 281 -9.62 1.49 -35.58
CA VAL A 281 -9.33 2.14 -34.28
C VAL A 281 -8.26 1.35 -33.53
N SER A 282 -7.20 2.04 -33.10
CA SER A 282 -6.11 1.44 -32.32
C SER A 282 -6.45 1.40 -30.83
N THR A 283 -6.14 0.28 -30.16
CA THR A 283 -6.26 0.15 -28.69
C THR A 283 -5.38 1.17 -27.96
N VAL A 284 -4.20 1.48 -28.53
CA VAL A 284 -3.25 2.48 -28.01
C VAL A 284 -3.85 3.89 -28.07
N GLU A 285 -4.63 4.21 -29.10
CA GLU A 285 -5.28 5.53 -29.22
C GLU A 285 -6.32 5.73 -28.11
N VAL A 286 -7.06 4.66 -27.77
CA VAL A 286 -8.03 4.70 -26.66
C VAL A 286 -7.31 4.82 -25.31
N GLN A 287 -6.26 4.03 -25.11
CA GLN A 287 -5.45 4.06 -23.87
C GLN A 287 -4.82 5.45 -23.63
N GLY A 288 -4.26 6.08 -24.67
CA GLY A 288 -3.67 7.42 -24.57
C GLY A 288 -4.67 8.54 -24.25
N ARG A 289 -5.98 8.28 -24.39
CA ARG A 289 -7.06 9.24 -24.07
C ARG A 289 -7.77 8.94 -22.75
N ARG A 290 -7.14 8.16 -21.85
CA ARG A 290 -7.70 7.75 -20.56
C ARG A 290 -8.31 8.89 -19.75
N ARG A 291 -7.61 10.02 -19.60
CA ARG A 291 -8.11 11.19 -18.88
C ARG A 291 -9.46 11.68 -19.42
N LYS A 292 -9.54 11.84 -20.73
CA LYS A 292 -10.77 12.29 -21.40
C LYS A 292 -11.89 11.24 -21.31
N LEU A 293 -11.54 9.95 -21.36
CA LEU A 293 -12.49 8.88 -21.13
C LEU A 293 -13.08 8.95 -19.72
N ALA A 294 -12.26 9.17 -18.69
CA ALA A 294 -12.70 9.33 -17.30
C ALA A 294 -13.63 10.55 -17.14
N GLU A 295 -13.24 11.69 -17.69
CA GLU A 295 -14.08 12.91 -17.71
C GLU A 295 -15.44 12.65 -18.36
N ASN A 296 -15.47 11.93 -19.49
CA ASN A 296 -16.71 11.54 -20.17
C ASN A 296 -17.57 10.55 -19.37
N LEU A 297 -16.95 9.73 -18.52
CA LEU A 297 -17.62 8.78 -17.61
C LEU A 297 -18.08 9.45 -16.30
N THR A 298 -17.81 10.75 -16.10
CA THR A 298 -18.02 11.44 -14.82
C THR A 298 -17.28 10.72 -13.68
N ARG A 299 -16.02 10.39 -13.94
CA ARG A 299 -15.08 9.77 -13.00
C ARG A 299 -13.77 10.54 -12.98
N HIS A 300 -13.05 10.43 -11.89
CA HIS A 300 -11.68 10.92 -11.84
C HIS A 300 -10.75 9.99 -12.63
N GLU A 301 -9.64 10.54 -13.14
CA GLU A 301 -8.71 9.76 -13.96
C GLU A 301 -8.15 8.52 -13.23
N HIS A 302 -7.92 8.62 -11.92
CA HIS A 302 -7.42 7.52 -11.09
C HIS A 302 -8.47 6.43 -10.80
N GLU A 303 -9.74 6.66 -11.16
CA GLU A 303 -10.84 5.69 -11.00
C GLU A 303 -11.06 4.88 -12.28
N VAL A 304 -10.33 5.16 -13.37
CA VAL A 304 -10.50 4.48 -14.66
C VAL A 304 -9.19 3.86 -15.12
N PHE A 305 -9.20 2.54 -15.27
CA PHE A 305 -8.06 1.75 -15.72
C PHE A 305 -8.38 1.10 -17.06
N ILE A 306 -7.42 1.20 -17.99
CA ILE A 306 -7.53 0.64 -19.34
C ILE A 306 -6.45 -0.41 -19.50
N THR A 307 -6.86 -1.65 -19.72
CA THR A 307 -5.96 -2.77 -19.99
C THR A 307 -6.22 -3.33 -21.39
N ILE A 308 -5.19 -3.87 -22.03
CA ILE A 308 -5.28 -4.42 -23.39
C ILE A 308 -5.17 -5.95 -23.27
N PRO A 309 -6.28 -6.70 -23.27
CA PRO A 309 -6.24 -8.16 -23.24
C PRO A 309 -5.66 -8.72 -24.55
N GLN A 310 -5.31 -10.00 -24.54
CA GLN A 310 -4.83 -10.73 -25.74
C GLN A 310 -5.89 -10.81 -26.85
N ALA A 311 -7.17 -10.58 -26.53
CA ALA A 311 -8.25 -10.55 -27.50
C ALA A 311 -8.06 -9.41 -28.52
N ALA A 312 -8.16 -9.73 -29.81
CA ALA A 312 -7.92 -8.77 -30.87
C ALA A 312 -8.87 -7.57 -30.80
N ARG A 313 -8.32 -6.36 -31.01
CA ARG A 313 -9.04 -5.07 -31.00
C ARG A 313 -9.88 -4.82 -29.75
N THR A 314 -9.54 -5.42 -28.61
CA THR A 314 -10.33 -5.28 -27.38
C THR A 314 -9.59 -4.40 -26.38
N VAL A 315 -10.32 -3.52 -25.71
CA VAL A 315 -9.85 -2.81 -24.51
C VAL A 315 -10.75 -3.17 -23.35
N ARG A 316 -10.15 -3.46 -22.21
CA ARG A 316 -10.86 -3.75 -20.97
C ARG A 316 -10.83 -2.52 -20.08
N LEU A 317 -12.02 -1.99 -19.78
CA LEU A 317 -12.21 -0.87 -18.87
C LEU A 317 -12.57 -1.40 -17.50
N TRP A 318 -11.79 -1.07 -16.49
CA TRP A 318 -12.19 -1.21 -15.09
C TRP A 318 -12.43 0.19 -14.52
N ILE A 319 -13.64 0.42 -14.02
CA ILE A 319 -14.13 1.72 -13.57
C ILE A 319 -14.54 1.59 -12.11
N ALA A 320 -13.81 2.25 -11.22
CA ALA A 320 -14.09 2.25 -9.80
C ALA A 320 -15.39 3.02 -9.48
N ASP A 321 -16.03 2.60 -8.39
CA ASP A 321 -17.03 3.40 -7.70
C ASP A 321 -16.36 4.68 -7.20
N SER A 322 -17.08 5.81 -7.32
CA SER A 322 -16.45 7.09 -7.00
C SER A 322 -16.03 7.19 -5.54
N GLY A 323 -14.78 7.59 -5.32
CA GLY A 323 -14.15 7.71 -4.01
C GLY A 323 -13.75 6.38 -3.36
N ALA A 324 -14.05 5.23 -3.95
CA ALA A 324 -13.73 3.93 -3.34
C ALA A 324 -12.23 3.68 -3.18
N LEU A 325 -11.42 4.24 -4.09
CA LEU A 325 -9.96 4.12 -4.05
C LEU A 325 -9.30 5.05 -3.03
N ASP A 326 -10.01 6.06 -2.53
CA ASP A 326 -9.53 6.98 -1.51
C ASP A 326 -9.73 6.44 -0.08
N GLU A 327 -10.58 5.43 0.11
CA GLU A 327 -10.83 4.81 1.42
C GLU A 327 -9.71 3.84 1.80
N PRO A 328 -9.14 3.89 3.02
CA PRO A 328 -8.06 2.98 3.41
C PRO A 328 -8.50 1.51 3.37
N ILE A 329 -7.60 0.62 2.99
CA ILE A 329 -7.86 -0.82 3.07
C ILE A 329 -7.76 -1.31 4.52
N GLY A 330 -8.34 -2.48 4.80
CA GLY A 330 -8.33 -3.08 6.13
C GLY A 330 -6.93 -3.37 6.69
N PRO A 331 -6.82 -3.65 8.01
CA PRO A 331 -5.56 -3.94 8.67
C PRO A 331 -4.87 -5.19 8.10
N SER A 332 -3.54 -5.25 8.23
CA SER A 332 -2.76 -6.41 7.77
C SER A 332 -3.11 -7.68 8.53
N PRO A 333 -3.21 -8.85 7.86
CA PRO A 333 -3.26 -10.16 8.51
C PRO A 333 -2.09 -10.40 9.48
N LEU A 334 -0.93 -9.77 9.25
CA LEU A 334 0.22 -9.87 10.16
C LEU A 334 -0.06 -9.34 11.57
N VAL A 335 -0.99 -8.38 11.66
CA VAL A 335 -1.38 -7.68 12.89
C VAL A 335 -2.62 -8.31 13.50
N THR A 336 -3.58 -8.72 12.68
CA THR A 336 -4.86 -9.26 13.17
C THR A 336 -4.80 -10.73 13.52
N ASP A 337 -3.85 -11.49 12.96
CA ASP A 337 -3.66 -12.91 13.25
C ASP A 337 -2.31 -13.14 13.96
N GLU A 338 -2.38 -13.28 15.28
CA GLU A 338 -1.23 -13.55 16.13
C GLU A 338 -0.63 -14.95 15.89
N THR A 339 -1.39 -15.87 15.27
CA THR A 339 -0.95 -17.24 14.97
C THR A 339 -0.32 -17.41 13.60
N LEU A 340 -0.36 -16.36 12.77
CA LEU A 340 0.19 -16.37 11.43
C LEU A 340 1.70 -16.65 11.46
N THR A 341 2.11 -17.69 10.74
CA THR A 341 3.51 -18.05 10.49
C THR A 341 3.91 -17.77 9.05
N ALA A 342 5.22 -17.65 8.79
CA ALA A 342 5.76 -17.57 7.44
C ALA A 342 6.54 -18.84 7.08
N ASP A 343 6.46 -19.19 5.79
CA ASP A 343 7.28 -20.24 5.17
C ASP A 343 7.84 -19.65 3.88
N TYR A 344 9.14 -19.42 3.84
CA TYR A 344 9.81 -18.77 2.71
C TYR A 344 9.63 -19.54 1.39
N ALA A 345 9.56 -20.88 1.43
CA ALA A 345 9.58 -21.72 0.25
C ALA A 345 8.21 -21.89 -0.41
N THR A 346 7.16 -22.07 0.40
CA THR A 346 5.81 -22.43 -0.03
C THR A 346 4.78 -21.35 0.27
N GLY A 347 5.08 -20.46 1.23
CA GLY A 347 4.20 -19.39 1.67
C GLY A 347 4.13 -18.20 0.71
N ARG A 348 3.17 -17.31 0.99
CA ARG A 348 3.00 -16.03 0.30
C ARG A 348 2.73 -14.94 1.32
N ALA A 349 3.48 -13.84 1.23
CA ALA A 349 3.33 -12.69 2.10
C ALA A 349 2.00 -11.97 1.82
N PRO A 350 1.14 -11.75 2.83
CA PRO A 350 -0.12 -11.01 2.67
C PRO A 350 0.17 -9.51 2.56
N TRP A 351 0.43 -9.06 1.33
CA TRP A 351 0.98 -7.73 1.10
C TRP A 351 -0.08 -6.63 1.05
N GLY A 352 -1.27 -6.95 0.55
CA GLY A 352 -2.33 -5.97 0.36
C GLY A 352 -3.58 -6.50 -0.30
N GLN A 353 -4.30 -5.61 -0.97
CA GLN A 353 -5.45 -5.92 -1.81
C GLN A 353 -5.24 -5.35 -3.21
N ASP A 354 -5.71 -6.06 -4.23
CA ASP A 354 -5.77 -5.50 -5.57
C ASP A 354 -6.92 -4.48 -5.68
N LEU A 355 -7.05 -3.83 -6.83
CA LEU A 355 -8.14 -2.85 -7.06
C LEU A 355 -9.54 -3.47 -7.00
N ARG A 356 -9.66 -4.80 -7.19
CA ARG A 356 -10.92 -5.56 -7.09
C ARG A 356 -11.20 -6.03 -5.65
N GLY A 357 -10.32 -5.70 -4.69
CA GLY A 357 -10.46 -6.11 -3.30
C GLY A 357 -10.02 -7.56 -3.04
N ASP A 358 -9.45 -8.25 -4.03
CA ASP A 358 -8.88 -9.57 -3.86
C ASP A 358 -7.56 -9.48 -3.10
N ALA A 359 -7.24 -10.51 -2.30
CA ALA A 359 -6.01 -10.54 -1.52
C ALA A 359 -4.77 -10.60 -2.44
N ALA A 360 -3.92 -9.59 -2.33
CA ALA A 360 -2.64 -9.51 -3.03
C ALA A 360 -1.55 -10.18 -2.19
N ALA A 361 -1.32 -11.47 -2.44
CA ALA A 361 -0.30 -12.26 -1.76
C ALA A 361 0.93 -12.51 -2.67
N LEU A 362 2.13 -12.17 -2.17
CA LEU A 362 3.39 -12.24 -2.93
C LEU A 362 4.24 -13.42 -2.46
N SER A 363 4.60 -14.32 -3.37
CA SER A 363 5.65 -15.31 -3.14
C SER A 363 7.02 -14.63 -3.18
N LEU A 364 7.83 -14.85 -2.15
CA LEU A 364 9.17 -14.30 -2.00
C LEU A 364 10.28 -15.31 -2.29
N TYR A 365 9.89 -16.56 -2.59
CA TYR A 365 10.79 -17.66 -2.83
C TYR A 365 11.73 -17.39 -4.01
N GLN A 366 13.03 -17.31 -3.74
CA GLN A 366 14.09 -17.17 -4.75
C GLN A 366 13.92 -15.93 -5.65
N ARG A 367 13.55 -14.78 -5.06
CA ARG A 367 13.33 -13.53 -5.81
C ARG A 367 14.17 -12.37 -5.29
N HIS A 368 14.87 -11.74 -6.22
CA HIS A 368 15.36 -10.37 -6.04
C HIS A 368 14.20 -9.39 -6.15
N LEU A 369 14.18 -8.39 -5.28
CA LEU A 369 13.08 -7.43 -5.14
C LEU A 369 13.60 -6.01 -5.36
N LEU A 370 12.88 -5.23 -6.15
CA LEU A 370 13.10 -3.80 -6.32
C LEU A 370 11.80 -3.05 -6.11
N ILE A 371 11.80 -2.09 -5.18
CA ILE A 371 10.69 -1.16 -4.97
C ILE A 371 11.17 0.27 -5.27
N THR A 372 10.51 0.92 -6.22
CA THR A 372 10.79 2.32 -6.62
C THR A 372 9.64 3.24 -6.24
N GLY A 373 9.90 4.52 -6.05
CA GLY A 373 8.82 5.51 -5.91
C GLY A 373 9.26 6.77 -5.19
N LEU A 374 8.58 7.88 -5.49
CA LEU A 374 8.89 9.18 -4.89
C LEU A 374 8.91 9.14 -3.35
N SER A 375 9.59 10.12 -2.76
CA SER A 375 9.60 10.28 -1.30
C SER A 375 8.17 10.37 -0.73
N ASN A 376 8.01 9.84 0.50
CA ASN A 376 6.77 9.85 1.26
C ASN A 376 5.55 9.18 0.57
N GLN A 377 5.80 8.23 -0.34
CA GLN A 377 4.73 7.42 -0.94
C GLN A 377 4.46 6.10 -0.20
N GLY A 378 5.28 5.74 0.79
CA GLY A 378 5.14 4.47 1.53
C GLY A 378 6.09 3.35 1.07
N LYS A 379 7.16 3.67 0.34
CA LYS A 379 8.19 2.71 -0.12
C LYS A 379 8.76 1.85 1.01
N THR A 380 9.28 2.49 2.05
CA THR A 380 9.90 1.79 3.20
C THR A 380 8.88 0.91 3.92
N VAL A 381 7.65 1.39 4.15
CA VAL A 381 6.59 0.58 4.79
C VAL A 381 6.19 -0.61 3.91
N ALA A 382 6.05 -0.42 2.60
CA ALA A 382 5.73 -1.50 1.67
C ALA A 382 6.84 -2.56 1.63
N LEU A 383 8.11 -2.16 1.64
CA LEU A 383 9.27 -3.06 1.71
C LEU A 383 9.33 -3.78 3.06
N ARG A 384 9.18 -3.04 4.16
CA ARG A 384 9.20 -3.54 5.54
C ARG A 384 8.10 -4.55 5.80
N SER A 385 6.90 -4.37 5.26
CA SER A 385 5.80 -5.34 5.42
C SER A 385 6.17 -6.75 4.92
N LEU A 386 6.94 -6.86 3.83
CA LEU A 386 7.43 -8.13 3.30
C LEU A 386 8.54 -8.72 4.19
N ALA A 387 9.44 -7.87 4.68
CA ALA A 387 10.49 -8.28 5.61
C ALA A 387 9.92 -8.76 6.96
N LEU A 388 8.87 -8.10 7.48
CA LEU A 388 8.16 -8.48 8.70
C LEU A 388 7.50 -9.86 8.56
N TRP A 389 6.88 -10.16 7.42
CA TRP A 389 6.37 -11.51 7.17
C TRP A 389 7.51 -12.53 7.14
N LEU A 390 8.58 -12.27 6.38
CA LEU A 390 9.74 -13.18 6.33
C LEU A 390 10.42 -13.38 7.68
N ALA A 391 10.42 -12.38 8.55
CA ALA A 391 10.98 -12.49 9.89
C ALA A 391 10.27 -13.59 10.72
N LEU A 392 9.02 -13.94 10.42
CA LEU A 392 8.32 -15.03 11.09
C LEU A 392 8.81 -16.43 10.66
N ASP A 393 9.62 -16.54 9.60
CA ASP A 393 10.34 -17.76 9.26
C ASP A 393 11.71 -17.74 9.93
N ARG A 394 11.92 -18.66 10.88
CA ARG A 394 13.15 -18.77 11.68
C ARG A 394 14.40 -19.08 10.85
N SER A 395 14.25 -19.62 9.63
CA SER A 395 15.39 -19.98 8.77
C SER A 395 15.96 -18.77 8.03
N VAL A 396 15.20 -17.67 7.93
CA VAL A 396 15.61 -16.47 7.19
C VAL A 396 16.62 -15.65 7.98
N GLN A 397 17.70 -15.27 7.29
CA GLN A 397 18.75 -14.38 7.77
C GLN A 397 18.68 -13.04 7.03
N PHE A 398 19.04 -11.95 7.71
CA PHE A 398 19.00 -10.61 7.15
C PHE A 398 20.35 -9.90 7.28
N LEU A 399 20.73 -9.22 6.20
CA LEU A 399 21.75 -8.17 6.17
C LEU A 399 21.05 -6.90 5.71
N MET A 400 21.09 -5.84 6.50
CA MET A 400 20.27 -4.64 6.28
C MET A 400 21.11 -3.37 6.28
N GLY A 401 20.92 -2.56 5.24
CA GLY A 401 21.44 -1.19 5.15
C GLY A 401 20.30 -0.18 5.04
N ASP A 402 20.14 0.69 6.03
CA ASP A 402 19.24 1.84 6.02
C ASP A 402 20.04 3.11 5.69
N LEU A 403 20.17 3.41 4.40
CA LEU A 403 20.92 4.59 3.94
C LEU A 403 20.08 5.88 3.97
N LYS A 404 18.83 5.80 4.44
CA LYS A 404 18.03 6.98 4.79
C LYS A 404 18.39 7.46 6.20
N GLY A 405 18.71 6.51 7.10
CA GLY A 405 19.29 6.78 8.41
C GLY A 405 18.32 7.35 9.44
N VAL A 406 17.01 7.11 9.27
CA VAL A 406 15.96 7.63 10.17
C VAL A 406 15.47 6.60 11.18
N GLY A 407 16.00 5.38 11.16
CA GLY A 407 15.64 4.35 12.14
C GLY A 407 14.45 3.49 11.74
N ASP A 408 13.98 3.57 10.49
CA ASP A 408 12.79 2.84 9.98
C ASP A 408 12.91 1.30 10.13
N TRP A 409 14.14 0.82 10.32
CA TRP A 409 14.54 -0.58 10.42
C TRP A 409 15.07 -0.99 11.80
N ALA A 410 15.09 -0.08 12.80
CA ALA A 410 15.65 -0.36 14.12
C ALA A 410 14.99 -1.55 14.84
N MET A 411 13.72 -1.86 14.53
CA MET A 411 13.03 -3.02 15.10
C MET A 411 13.63 -4.38 14.68
N PHE A 412 14.43 -4.42 13.62
CA PHE A 412 15.17 -5.61 13.19
C PHE A 412 16.45 -5.87 14.00
N ASP A 413 16.77 -5.01 14.98
CA ASP A 413 17.79 -5.32 15.97
C ASP A 413 17.45 -6.61 16.74
N GLY A 414 18.39 -7.54 16.80
CA GLY A 414 18.16 -8.90 17.32
C GLY A 414 17.50 -9.87 16.32
N LEU A 415 17.34 -9.47 15.04
CA LEU A 415 16.89 -10.32 13.93
C LEU A 415 17.86 -10.32 12.76
N ALA A 416 18.41 -9.15 12.41
CA ALA A 416 19.42 -9.02 11.37
C ALA A 416 20.80 -9.38 11.93
N THR A 417 21.60 -10.10 11.14
CA THR A 417 23.01 -10.39 11.50
C THR A 417 23.83 -9.10 11.44
N THR A 418 23.51 -8.23 10.48
CA THR A 418 24.13 -6.91 10.32
C THR A 418 23.03 -5.89 10.01
N LEU A 419 23.03 -4.78 10.75
CA LEU A 419 22.12 -3.65 10.55
C LEU A 419 22.92 -2.35 10.62
N ILE A 420 23.20 -1.77 9.45
CA ILE A 420 23.91 -0.49 9.31
C ILE A 420 22.88 0.59 9.02
N GLN A 421 22.90 1.67 9.80
CA GLN A 421 21.91 2.75 9.69
C GLN A 421 22.60 4.11 9.64
N GLY A 422 22.39 4.83 8.56
CA GLY A 422 22.91 6.18 8.40
C GLY A 422 23.15 6.56 6.94
N PRO A 423 23.10 7.85 6.58
CA PRO A 423 23.22 8.31 5.20
C PRO A 423 24.64 8.76 4.80
N THR A 424 25.62 8.66 5.71
CA THR A 424 26.98 9.18 5.44
C THR A 424 27.77 8.25 4.52
N ASP A 425 28.82 8.77 3.89
CA ASP A 425 29.73 7.96 3.06
C ASP A 425 30.32 6.79 3.85
N GLU A 426 30.59 6.96 5.15
CA GLU A 426 31.05 5.89 6.03
C GLU A 426 30.03 4.75 6.16
N HIS A 427 28.74 5.06 6.31
CA HIS A 427 27.69 4.04 6.31
C HIS A 427 27.55 3.38 4.94
N VAL A 428 27.73 4.13 3.84
CA VAL A 428 27.74 3.55 2.49
C VAL A 428 28.90 2.58 2.30
N ILE A 429 30.08 2.92 2.82
CA ILE A 429 31.26 2.04 2.79
C ILE A 429 30.94 0.75 3.51
N GLN A 430 30.44 0.82 4.74
CA GLN A 430 30.08 -0.35 5.53
C GLN A 430 28.98 -1.19 4.86
N VAL A 431 27.95 -0.55 4.28
CA VAL A 431 26.90 -1.26 3.52
C VAL A 431 27.50 -1.93 2.29
N THR A 432 28.46 -1.29 1.62
CA THR A 432 29.15 -1.88 0.46
C THR A 432 29.94 -3.12 0.87
N GLU A 433 30.70 -3.03 1.95
CA GLU A 433 31.47 -4.15 2.52
C GLU A 433 30.55 -5.28 2.97
N MET A 434 29.39 -4.97 3.57
CA MET A 434 28.36 -5.95 3.92
C MET A 434 27.82 -6.69 2.68
N VAL A 435 27.56 -5.98 1.57
CA VAL A 435 27.10 -6.61 0.31
C VAL A 435 28.22 -7.41 -0.35
N GLU A 436 29.48 -6.98 -0.25
CA GLU A 436 30.64 -7.76 -0.69
C GLU A 436 30.81 -9.04 0.15
N GLY A 437 30.63 -8.97 1.47
CA GLY A 437 30.59 -10.16 2.34
C GLY A 437 29.47 -11.12 1.95
N ALA A 438 28.31 -10.63 1.52
CA ALA A 438 27.24 -11.47 0.98
C ALA A 438 27.63 -12.15 -0.35
N VAL A 439 28.47 -11.51 -1.17
CA VAL A 439 29.05 -12.15 -2.37
C VAL A 439 30.02 -13.26 -1.99
N ASP A 440 30.84 -13.07 -0.96
CA ASP A 440 31.77 -14.09 -0.49
C ASP A 440 31.01 -15.29 0.09
N GLU A 441 29.97 -15.04 0.88
CA GLU A 441 29.06 -16.07 1.36
C GLU A 441 28.38 -16.80 0.19
N MET A 442 27.90 -16.08 -0.82
CA MET A 442 27.35 -16.67 -2.04
C MET A 442 28.37 -17.58 -2.73
N ASN A 443 29.61 -17.13 -2.89
CA ASN A 443 30.68 -17.91 -3.54
C ASN A 443 31.02 -19.18 -2.75
N ARG A 444 31.08 -19.09 -1.41
CA ARG A 444 31.26 -20.24 -0.51
C ARG A 444 30.13 -21.25 -0.70
N ARG A 445 28.87 -20.80 -0.77
CA ARG A 445 27.71 -21.67 -1.00
C ARG A 445 27.73 -22.35 -2.37
N ILE A 446 28.18 -21.65 -3.42
CA ILE A 446 28.30 -22.20 -4.79
C ILE A 446 29.31 -23.34 -4.84
N GLN A 447 30.38 -23.28 -4.04
CA GLN A 447 31.42 -24.31 -3.97
C GLN A 447 31.02 -25.52 -3.10
N ALA A 448 29.89 -25.45 -2.39
CA ALA A 448 29.44 -26.54 -1.53
C ALA A 448 28.96 -27.75 -2.35
N PRO A 449 28.95 -28.96 -1.74
CA PRO A 449 28.47 -30.17 -2.41
C PRO A 449 27.06 -30.00 -3.01
N PRO A 450 26.80 -30.56 -4.20
CA PRO A 450 25.46 -30.54 -4.80
C PRO A 450 24.39 -31.08 -3.84
N GLY A 451 23.25 -30.39 -3.77
CA GLY A 451 22.15 -30.74 -2.87
C GLY A 451 22.23 -30.12 -1.48
N THR A 452 23.28 -29.35 -1.17
CA THR A 452 23.35 -28.57 0.07
C THR A 452 22.23 -27.53 0.10
N VAL A 453 21.41 -27.54 1.16
CA VAL A 453 20.34 -26.57 1.37
C VAL A 453 20.85 -25.45 2.26
N PHE A 454 20.72 -24.22 1.79
CA PHE A 454 21.14 -23.04 2.54
C PHE A 454 19.94 -22.24 3.05
N PRO A 455 20.01 -21.70 4.29
CA PRO A 455 19.03 -20.74 4.78
C PRO A 455 19.00 -19.51 3.86
N PRO A 456 17.81 -18.95 3.60
CA PRO A 456 17.70 -17.74 2.79
C PRO A 456 18.35 -16.55 3.49
N LEU A 457 19.26 -15.90 2.77
CA LEU A 457 19.95 -14.68 3.17
C LEU A 457 19.38 -13.51 2.36
N ILE A 458 18.60 -12.66 3.02
CA ILE A 458 18.03 -11.46 2.43
C ILE A 458 18.99 -10.29 2.68
N VAL A 459 19.56 -9.78 1.59
CA VAL A 459 20.41 -8.58 1.58
C VAL A 459 19.53 -7.41 1.20
N LEU A 460 19.12 -6.62 2.19
CA LEU A 460 18.18 -5.52 2.03
C LEU A 460 18.90 -4.18 2.15
N VAL A 461 18.79 -3.34 1.12
CA VAL A 461 19.28 -1.96 1.16
C VAL A 461 18.14 -1.01 0.85
N ASP A 462 17.68 -0.27 1.86
CA ASP A 462 16.75 0.84 1.66
C ASP A 462 17.52 2.11 1.28
N GLU A 463 16.91 2.91 0.41
CA GLU A 463 17.55 4.07 -0.21
C GLU A 463 18.87 3.72 -0.96
N ALA A 464 18.87 2.61 -1.70
CA ALA A 464 20.04 2.05 -2.38
C ALA A 464 20.72 3.02 -3.38
N GLN A 465 20.02 4.05 -3.87
CA GLN A 465 20.65 5.06 -4.73
C GLN A 465 21.73 5.87 -4.02
N VAL A 466 21.69 5.98 -2.69
CA VAL A 466 22.75 6.65 -1.91
C VAL A 466 24.07 5.90 -2.08
N ALA A 467 24.03 4.56 -2.08
CA ALA A 467 25.22 3.75 -2.35
C ALA A 467 25.71 3.89 -3.80
N PHE A 468 24.81 3.90 -4.80
CA PHE A 468 25.20 4.10 -6.19
C PHE A 468 25.75 5.50 -6.48
N MET A 469 25.33 6.52 -5.76
CA MET A 469 25.79 7.91 -5.94
C MET A 469 27.02 8.27 -5.09
N CYS A 470 27.50 7.38 -4.23
CA CYS A 470 28.59 7.69 -3.32
C CYS A 470 29.89 8.04 -4.08
N PRO A 471 30.47 9.22 -3.83
CA PRO A 471 31.68 9.67 -4.51
C PRO A 471 32.97 9.09 -3.91
N ALA A 472 32.88 8.47 -2.72
CA ALA A 472 34.02 7.92 -2.02
C ALA A 472 34.74 6.84 -2.84
N LYS A 473 36.04 6.74 -2.63
CA LYS A 473 36.91 5.73 -3.23
C LYS A 473 37.72 5.07 -2.12
N ASP A 474 38.06 3.81 -2.31
CA ASP A 474 39.02 3.13 -1.46
C ASP A 474 40.47 3.58 -1.77
N GLU A 475 41.41 2.98 -1.04
CA GLU A 475 42.85 3.26 -1.17
C GLU A 475 43.37 2.99 -2.59
N ASP A 476 42.88 1.92 -3.22
CA ASP A 476 43.13 1.51 -4.61
C ASP A 476 42.45 2.42 -5.65
N LYS A 477 41.81 3.52 -5.21
CA LYS A 477 41.06 4.47 -6.04
C LYS A 477 39.85 3.85 -6.76
N ARG A 478 39.35 2.70 -6.29
CA ARG A 478 38.10 2.11 -6.78
C ARG A 478 36.93 2.81 -6.11
N PRO A 479 35.95 3.30 -6.89
CA PRO A 479 34.80 3.97 -6.31
C PRO A 479 33.88 2.98 -5.60
N TYR A 480 33.31 3.40 -4.47
CA TYR A 480 32.27 2.64 -3.78
C TYR A 480 30.97 2.64 -4.60
N GLY A 481 30.55 3.83 -5.03
CA GLY A 481 29.39 4.02 -5.90
C GLY A 481 29.71 4.02 -7.40
N GLY A 482 28.67 4.13 -8.23
CA GLY A 482 28.72 4.29 -9.67
C GLY A 482 28.17 3.11 -10.46
N ALA A 483 28.14 3.24 -11.79
CA ALA A 483 27.57 2.26 -12.71
C ALA A 483 28.62 1.48 -13.54
N LYS A 484 29.91 1.73 -13.27
CA LYS A 484 31.03 1.16 -14.04
C LYS A 484 31.54 -0.13 -13.41
N ALA A 485 32.25 -0.94 -14.19
CA ALA A 485 32.78 -2.24 -13.73
C ALA A 485 33.84 -2.15 -12.60
N ASN A 486 34.37 -0.96 -12.31
CA ASN A 486 35.27 -0.72 -11.18
C ASN A 486 34.53 -0.21 -9.93
N SER A 487 33.20 -0.01 -9.97
CA SER A 487 32.39 0.33 -8.80
C SER A 487 32.16 -0.89 -7.94
N ARG A 488 32.52 -0.80 -6.66
CA ARG A 488 32.44 -1.89 -5.69
C ARG A 488 31.00 -2.33 -5.45
N TYR A 489 30.15 -1.40 -5.01
CA TYR A 489 28.74 -1.70 -4.70
C TYR A 489 27.98 -2.26 -5.90
N PHE A 490 28.14 -1.62 -7.08
CA PHE A 490 27.50 -2.08 -8.30
C PHE A 490 27.93 -3.48 -8.71
N MET A 491 29.22 -3.78 -8.64
CA MET A 491 29.71 -5.11 -8.98
C MET A 491 29.27 -6.17 -7.98
N ALA A 492 29.20 -5.84 -6.69
CA ALA A 492 28.70 -6.76 -5.67
C ALA A 492 27.22 -7.12 -5.90
N VAL A 493 26.36 -6.10 -6.06
CA VAL A 493 24.94 -6.30 -6.37
C VAL A 493 24.74 -7.09 -7.66
N ARG A 494 25.52 -6.78 -8.71
CA ARG A 494 25.46 -7.50 -10.00
C ARG A 494 25.82 -8.99 -9.83
N LYS A 495 26.85 -9.32 -9.05
CA LYS A 495 27.24 -10.72 -8.78
C LYS A 495 26.11 -11.48 -8.08
N ILE A 496 25.49 -10.87 -7.06
CA ILE A 496 24.35 -11.45 -6.34
C ILE A 496 23.17 -11.67 -7.30
N HIS A 497 22.82 -10.68 -8.13
CA HIS A 497 21.73 -10.83 -9.10
C HIS A 497 21.94 -11.98 -10.09
N ASN A 498 23.19 -12.23 -10.50
CA ASN A 498 23.50 -13.25 -11.50
C ASN A 498 23.43 -14.68 -10.94
N GLN A 499 23.84 -14.90 -9.69
CA GLN A 499 24.07 -16.26 -9.15
C GLN A 499 23.43 -16.51 -7.78
N GLY A 500 23.10 -15.46 -7.03
CA GLY A 500 22.64 -15.57 -5.64
C GLY A 500 21.37 -16.39 -5.48
N ARG A 501 20.46 -16.33 -6.46
CA ARG A 501 19.22 -17.12 -6.49
C ARG A 501 19.46 -18.62 -6.30
N ALA A 502 20.52 -19.18 -6.90
CA ALA A 502 20.81 -20.62 -6.85
C ALA A 502 21.18 -21.10 -5.43
N VAL A 503 21.63 -20.19 -4.57
CA VAL A 503 22.14 -20.48 -3.23
C VAL A 503 21.40 -19.69 -2.14
N ASN A 504 20.19 -19.21 -2.45
CA ASN A 504 19.33 -18.40 -1.59
C ASN A 504 20.02 -17.15 -0.99
N VAL A 505 20.85 -16.46 -1.78
CA VAL A 505 21.34 -15.10 -1.44
C VAL A 505 20.59 -14.11 -2.31
N LEU A 506 19.73 -13.29 -1.71
CA LEU A 506 18.75 -12.48 -2.43
C LEU A 506 18.89 -10.99 -2.12
N MET A 507 19.13 -10.19 -3.16
CA MET A 507 19.15 -8.74 -3.07
C MET A 507 17.76 -8.10 -3.12
N TRP A 508 17.46 -7.24 -2.15
CA TRP A 508 16.25 -6.45 -2.01
C TRP A 508 16.60 -4.97 -1.91
N GLN A 509 15.98 -4.13 -2.73
CA GLN A 509 16.35 -2.71 -2.85
C GLN A 509 15.14 -1.79 -2.83
N GLY A 510 15.24 -0.71 -2.07
CA GLY A 510 14.34 0.44 -2.15
C GLY A 510 15.06 1.63 -2.79
N THR A 511 14.51 2.24 -3.84
CA THR A 511 15.05 3.49 -4.42
C THR A 511 13.95 4.52 -4.65
N GLN A 512 14.27 5.82 -4.60
CA GLN A 512 13.30 6.86 -4.97
C GLN A 512 13.24 7.10 -6.47
N ASP A 513 14.40 7.05 -7.12
CA ASP A 513 14.54 7.41 -8.53
C ASP A 513 15.16 6.26 -9.34
N PRO A 514 14.44 5.68 -10.31
CA PRO A 514 14.91 4.54 -11.10
C PRO A 514 15.85 4.92 -12.26
N THR A 515 16.36 6.15 -12.33
CA THR A 515 17.26 6.58 -13.42
C THR A 515 18.56 5.76 -13.48
N ASN A 516 19.22 5.74 -14.64
CA ASN A 516 20.47 4.99 -14.84
C ASN A 516 21.62 5.44 -13.93
N GLU A 517 21.62 6.72 -13.54
CA GLU A 517 22.62 7.29 -12.64
C GLU A 517 22.42 6.80 -11.21
N ASN A 518 21.15 6.72 -10.76
CA ASN A 518 20.77 6.40 -9.39
C ASN A 518 20.60 4.89 -9.15
N LEU A 519 20.25 4.14 -10.20
CA LEU A 519 20.06 2.71 -10.13
C LEU A 519 20.45 2.07 -11.47
N PRO A 520 21.68 1.57 -11.65
CA PRO A 520 22.17 1.08 -12.93
C PRO A 520 21.27 0.01 -13.59
N LYS A 521 21.18 0.04 -14.93
CA LYS A 521 20.29 -0.85 -15.72
C LYS A 521 20.44 -2.34 -15.37
N LEU A 522 21.67 -2.83 -15.26
CA LEU A 522 21.96 -4.24 -14.93
C LEU A 522 21.47 -4.64 -13.53
N VAL A 523 21.37 -3.68 -12.61
CA VAL A 523 20.78 -3.91 -11.30
C VAL A 523 19.25 -3.97 -11.43
N ARG A 524 18.63 -3.00 -12.10
CA ARG A 524 17.18 -2.97 -12.29
C ARG A 524 16.64 -4.22 -12.96
N GLU A 525 17.29 -4.67 -14.02
CA GLU A 525 16.84 -5.83 -14.82
C GLU A 525 17.12 -7.18 -14.13
N GLY A 526 18.02 -7.23 -13.14
CA GLY A 526 18.23 -8.43 -12.34
C GLY A 526 17.18 -8.68 -11.26
N ALA A 527 16.31 -7.69 -10.98
CA ALA A 527 15.20 -7.85 -10.04
C ALA A 527 14.06 -8.67 -10.68
N HIS A 528 13.64 -9.74 -10.01
CA HIS A 528 12.56 -10.61 -10.47
C HIS A 528 11.18 -10.02 -10.16
N THR A 529 11.06 -9.43 -8.98
CA THR A 529 9.88 -8.67 -8.57
C THR A 529 10.20 -7.20 -8.64
N ARG A 530 9.51 -6.47 -9.51
CA ARG A 530 9.64 -5.01 -9.63
C ARG A 530 8.31 -4.38 -9.26
N ALA A 531 8.34 -3.47 -8.30
CA ALA A 531 7.19 -2.74 -7.83
C ALA A 531 7.49 -1.25 -7.85
N SER A 532 6.51 -0.44 -8.26
CA SER A 532 6.65 1.00 -8.24
C SER A 532 5.45 1.68 -7.62
N LEU A 533 5.71 2.53 -6.63
CA LEU A 533 4.77 3.56 -6.18
C LEU A 533 4.77 4.73 -7.18
N ALA A 534 4.14 5.85 -6.81
CA ALA A 534 4.04 7.03 -7.65
C ALA A 534 5.42 7.51 -8.14
N LEU A 535 5.50 7.77 -9.45
CA LEU A 535 6.68 8.30 -10.15
C LEU A 535 6.32 9.59 -10.91
N GLY A 536 7.32 10.37 -11.32
CA GLY A 536 7.08 11.65 -11.99
C GLY A 536 6.75 11.53 -13.48
N THR A 537 7.27 10.50 -14.16
CA THR A 537 7.19 10.40 -15.64
C THR A 537 7.02 8.96 -16.13
N GLU A 538 6.49 8.78 -17.34
CA GLU A 538 6.40 7.46 -18.00
C GLU A 538 7.80 6.86 -18.24
N SER A 539 8.80 7.70 -18.54
CA SER A 539 10.19 7.25 -18.68
C SER A 539 10.70 6.58 -17.40
N GLN A 540 10.45 7.19 -16.24
CA GLN A 540 10.77 6.57 -14.94
C GLN A 540 9.96 5.28 -14.72
N ALA A 541 8.68 5.23 -15.12
CA ALA A 541 7.87 4.03 -15.04
C ALA A 541 8.45 2.86 -15.85
N ARG A 542 8.94 3.13 -17.07
CA ARG A 542 9.62 2.14 -17.92
C ARG A 542 10.92 1.66 -17.30
N MET A 543 11.70 2.56 -16.70
CA MET A 543 12.94 2.18 -16.01
C MET A 543 12.67 1.31 -14.76
N ALA A 544 11.60 1.60 -14.03
CA ALA A 544 11.21 0.88 -12.82
C ALA A 544 10.62 -0.52 -13.11
N LEU A 545 9.62 -0.61 -13.98
CA LEU A 545 8.84 -1.84 -14.20
C LEU A 545 9.23 -2.59 -15.49
N GLY A 546 9.93 -1.95 -16.41
CA GLY A 546 10.28 -2.47 -17.74
C GLY A 546 9.21 -2.18 -18.80
N ASP A 547 9.63 -2.17 -20.07
CA ASP A 547 8.77 -1.81 -21.20
C ASP A 547 7.55 -2.70 -21.33
N LYS A 548 7.70 -4.02 -21.18
CA LYS A 548 6.58 -4.98 -21.24
C LYS A 548 5.45 -4.66 -20.23
N ALA A 549 5.80 -4.14 -19.06
CA ALA A 549 4.80 -3.76 -18.06
C ALA A 549 4.06 -2.50 -18.52
N VAL A 550 4.80 -1.46 -18.91
CA VAL A 550 4.23 -0.16 -19.32
C VAL A 550 3.43 -0.28 -20.63
N ASP A 551 3.94 -1.01 -21.61
CA ASP A 551 3.23 -1.28 -22.87
C ASP A 551 1.95 -2.11 -22.63
N GLY A 552 1.93 -2.91 -21.55
CA GLY A 552 0.73 -3.62 -21.08
C GLY A 552 -0.22 -2.77 -20.23
N GLY A 553 0.07 -1.49 -20.03
CA GLY A 553 -0.77 -0.53 -19.31
C GLY A 553 -0.34 -0.20 -17.88
N ALA A 554 0.84 -0.66 -17.41
CA ALA A 554 1.38 -0.23 -16.12
C ALA A 554 1.68 1.28 -16.13
N ALA A 555 1.06 2.03 -15.23
CA ALA A 555 1.21 3.48 -15.19
C ALA A 555 1.42 4.03 -13.76
N PRO A 556 2.50 3.64 -13.06
CA PRO A 556 2.82 4.17 -11.73
C PRO A 556 3.01 5.70 -11.73
N ASN A 557 3.39 6.30 -12.86
CA ASN A 557 3.50 7.75 -13.02
C ASN A 557 2.17 8.49 -13.02
N LEU A 558 1.04 7.77 -13.05
CA LEU A 558 -0.30 8.34 -12.97
C LEU A 558 -0.95 8.14 -11.61
N LEU A 559 -0.25 7.49 -10.67
CA LEU A 559 -0.63 7.50 -9.26
C LEU A 559 -0.41 8.89 -8.68
N ARG A 560 -1.34 9.37 -7.84
CA ARG A 560 -1.35 10.71 -7.27
C ARG A 560 -0.40 10.78 -6.07
N PRO A 561 0.72 11.53 -6.16
CA PRO A 561 1.64 11.64 -5.04
C PRO A 561 0.95 12.19 -3.79
N GLY A 562 1.13 11.51 -2.66
CA GLY A 562 0.60 11.92 -1.37
C GLY A 562 -0.85 11.49 -1.10
N LEU A 563 -1.64 11.17 -2.13
CA LEU A 563 -2.99 10.61 -1.99
C LEU A 563 -2.96 9.08 -2.10
N ASP A 564 -2.28 8.55 -3.12
CA ASP A 564 -2.19 7.11 -3.37
C ASP A 564 -1.05 6.44 -2.59
N ARG A 565 -0.81 6.87 -1.35
CA ARG A 565 0.26 6.32 -0.50
C ARG A 565 0.01 4.84 -0.23
N GLY A 566 1.06 4.04 -0.36
CA GLY A 566 0.98 2.58 -0.23
C GLY A 566 0.34 1.87 -1.43
N THR A 567 -0.06 2.58 -2.48
CA THR A 567 -0.48 1.97 -3.75
C THR A 567 0.72 1.84 -4.68
N LEU A 568 0.87 0.66 -5.27
CA LEU A 568 1.98 0.34 -6.16
C LEU A 568 1.54 -0.53 -7.33
N VAL A 569 2.28 -0.45 -8.42
CA VAL A 569 2.11 -1.33 -9.59
C VAL A 569 3.22 -2.37 -9.55
N VAL A 570 2.85 -3.65 -9.61
CA VAL A 570 3.75 -4.81 -9.50
C VAL A 570 3.86 -5.52 -10.84
N ALA A 571 5.11 -5.77 -11.26
CA ALA A 571 5.45 -6.68 -12.33
C ALA A 571 6.27 -7.85 -11.74
N SER A 572 5.61 -8.99 -11.54
CA SER A 572 6.22 -10.21 -10.99
C SER A 572 5.32 -11.42 -11.25
N ASP A 573 5.90 -12.58 -11.52
CA ASP A 573 5.23 -13.88 -11.52
C ASP A 573 5.09 -14.47 -10.09
N GLY A 574 5.60 -13.77 -9.06
CA GLY A 574 5.41 -14.12 -7.66
C GLY A 574 4.03 -13.74 -7.10
N ILE A 575 3.28 -12.89 -7.80
CA ILE A 575 1.93 -12.47 -7.43
C ILE A 575 0.94 -12.91 -8.51
N THR A 576 -0.29 -13.21 -8.12
CA THR A 576 -1.34 -13.59 -9.07
C THR A 576 -1.73 -12.37 -9.90
N ILE A 577 -1.33 -12.36 -11.16
CA ILE A 577 -1.74 -11.34 -12.14
C ILE A 577 -2.88 -11.92 -12.99
N PRO A 578 -4.01 -11.21 -13.17
CA PRO A 578 -5.09 -11.65 -14.05
C PRO A 578 -4.60 -11.97 -15.47
N ALA A 579 -5.18 -12.99 -16.09
CA ALA A 579 -4.81 -13.42 -17.42
C ALA A 579 -4.89 -12.27 -18.44
N GLY A 580 -3.84 -12.11 -19.24
CA GLY A 580 -3.74 -11.03 -20.23
C GLY A 580 -3.15 -9.72 -19.72
N GLN A 581 -2.83 -9.59 -18.43
CA GLN A 581 -2.13 -8.43 -17.88
C GLN A 581 -0.64 -8.76 -17.65
N SER A 582 0.22 -7.74 -17.75
CA SER A 582 1.66 -7.85 -17.46
C SER A 582 2.05 -7.28 -16.10
N SER A 583 1.11 -6.61 -15.42
CA SER A 583 1.27 -6.02 -14.10
C SER A 583 -0.06 -5.98 -13.37
N ILE A 584 -0.02 -5.78 -12.05
CA ILE A 584 -1.21 -5.59 -11.21
C ILE A 584 -1.00 -4.39 -10.29
N THR A 585 -2.07 -3.64 -10.01
CA THR A 585 -2.02 -2.57 -9.01
C THR A 585 -2.45 -3.12 -7.65
N VAL A 586 -1.61 -2.92 -6.64
CA VAL A 586 -1.80 -3.40 -5.27
C VAL A 586 -1.80 -2.22 -4.33
N ARG A 587 -2.80 -2.17 -3.46
CA ARG A 587 -2.89 -1.30 -2.30
C ARG A 587 -2.31 -2.08 -1.13
N THR A 588 -1.16 -1.67 -0.61
CA THR A 588 -0.47 -2.40 0.46
C THR A 588 -1.11 -2.16 1.81
N HIS A 589 -1.08 -3.17 2.69
CA HIS A 589 -1.50 -2.98 4.06
C HIS A 589 -0.52 -2.05 4.78
N TYR A 590 -1.07 -1.06 5.49
CA TYR A 590 -0.28 -0.19 6.34
C TYR A 590 -0.02 -0.89 7.68
N ILE A 591 1.25 -1.01 8.05
CA ILE A 591 1.72 -1.50 9.34
C ILE A 591 2.54 -0.38 9.97
N ASP A 592 1.99 0.22 11.02
CA ASP A 592 2.67 1.25 11.81
C ASP A 592 3.85 0.68 12.61
N ASP A 593 4.60 1.56 13.26
CA ASP A 593 5.84 1.18 13.94
C ASP A 593 5.58 0.33 15.19
N GLU A 594 4.49 0.57 15.93
CA GLU A 594 4.13 -0.20 17.11
C GLU A 594 3.78 -1.65 16.71
N ALA A 595 2.94 -1.82 15.69
CA ALA A 595 2.60 -3.13 15.16
C ALA A 595 3.83 -3.84 14.55
N ALA A 596 4.72 -3.10 13.87
CA ALA A 596 5.96 -3.66 13.36
C ALA A 596 6.87 -4.17 14.49
N VAL A 597 7.02 -3.42 15.59
CA VAL A 597 7.78 -3.85 16.78
C VAL A 597 7.16 -5.12 17.37
N ALA A 598 5.84 -5.17 17.56
CA ALA A 598 5.16 -6.36 18.07
C ALA A 598 5.40 -7.60 17.19
N ILE A 599 5.37 -7.44 15.86
CA ILE A 599 5.66 -8.54 14.93
C ILE A 599 7.13 -8.97 15.04
N THR A 600 8.08 -8.02 15.13
CA THR A 600 9.50 -8.36 15.30
C THR A 600 9.79 -9.02 16.64
N ASP A 601 9.12 -8.63 17.73
CA ASP A 601 9.30 -9.25 19.04
C ASP A 601 8.80 -10.70 19.02
N ARG A 602 7.67 -10.96 18.36
CA ARG A 602 7.22 -12.32 18.08
C ARG A 602 8.26 -13.08 17.27
N ALA A 603 8.83 -12.49 16.23
CA ALA A 603 9.89 -13.12 15.44
C ALA A 603 11.16 -13.41 16.25
N LYS A 604 11.55 -12.53 17.18
CA LYS A 604 12.71 -12.73 18.07
C LYS A 604 12.47 -13.88 19.02
N ALA A 605 11.26 -13.98 19.58
CA ALA A 605 10.86 -15.08 20.46
C ALA A 605 10.91 -16.46 19.79
N LEU A 606 10.88 -16.54 18.45
CA LEU A 606 11.02 -17.78 17.69
C LEU A 606 12.49 -18.21 17.48
N ARG A 607 13.47 -17.40 17.88
CA ARG A 607 14.91 -17.61 17.64
C ARG A 607 15.68 -17.70 18.94
N ASP A 608 16.82 -18.39 18.91
CA ASP A 608 17.74 -18.54 20.06
C ASP A 608 18.67 -17.32 20.25
N GLY A 609 18.15 -16.11 19.97
CA GLY A 609 18.90 -14.85 20.01
C GLY A 609 19.82 -14.64 18.80
N VAL A 610 19.81 -13.42 18.24
CA VAL A 610 20.76 -12.99 17.20
C VAL A 610 21.50 -11.76 17.74
N THR A 611 22.83 -11.77 17.70
CA THR A 611 23.61 -10.56 18.01
C THR A 611 23.79 -9.77 16.72
N THR A 612 23.17 -8.60 16.66
CA THR A 612 23.23 -7.72 15.49
C THR A 612 24.51 -6.90 15.50
N LEU A 613 25.26 -6.95 14.41
CA LEU A 613 26.41 -6.07 14.19
C LEU A 613 25.94 -4.74 13.60
N HIS A 614 26.35 -3.63 14.22
CA HIS A 614 26.02 -2.28 13.74
C HIS A 614 27.13 -1.60 12.94
N ALA A 615 28.28 -2.26 12.83
CA ALA A 615 29.39 -1.83 12.00
C ALA A 615 30.04 -3.09 11.39
N VAL A 616 30.60 -2.94 10.20
CA VAL A 616 31.51 -3.94 9.65
C VAL A 616 32.88 -3.65 10.29
N GLU A 617 33.38 -4.58 11.10
CA GLU A 617 34.74 -4.48 11.62
C GLU A 617 35.71 -4.55 10.45
N ARG A 618 36.29 -3.40 10.10
CA ARG A 618 37.54 -3.39 9.35
C ARG A 618 38.57 -3.95 10.33
N GLY A 619 39.14 -5.12 10.02
CA GLY A 619 40.31 -5.58 10.76
C GLY A 619 41.33 -4.44 10.84
N GLU A 620 42.15 -4.39 11.91
CA GLU A 620 43.18 -3.36 12.06
C GLU A 620 43.84 -3.10 10.70
N GLU A 621 43.81 -1.86 10.23
CA GLU A 621 44.41 -1.45 8.97
C GLU A 621 45.92 -1.65 9.13
N ARG A 622 46.38 -2.84 8.77
CA ARG A 622 47.75 -3.26 9.02
C ARG A 622 48.64 -2.63 7.98
N ASP A 623 49.61 -1.88 8.46
CA ASP A 623 50.70 -1.41 7.64
C ASP A 623 51.51 -2.62 7.15
N ALA A 624 51.24 -3.02 5.90
CA ALA A 624 51.91 -4.15 5.29
C ALA A 624 53.44 -4.00 5.27
N LEU A 625 53.97 -2.77 5.15
CA LEU A 625 55.41 -2.54 5.18
C LEU A 625 55.98 -2.73 6.59
N ALA A 626 55.25 -2.28 7.63
CA ALA A 626 55.60 -2.54 9.02
C ALA A 626 55.53 -4.04 9.34
N ASP A 627 54.48 -4.74 8.93
CA ASP A 627 54.34 -6.19 9.12
C ASP A 627 55.43 -6.96 8.36
N ILE A 628 55.86 -6.49 7.17
CA ILE A 628 57.03 -7.03 6.47
C ILE A 628 58.31 -6.78 7.28
N ALA A 629 58.51 -5.57 7.82
CA ALA A 629 59.68 -5.24 8.63
C ALA A 629 59.78 -6.13 9.88
N ASP A 630 58.65 -6.38 10.54
CA ASP A 630 58.54 -7.27 11.70
C ASP A 630 58.76 -8.73 11.30
N ALA A 631 58.17 -9.17 10.18
CA ALA A 631 58.37 -10.52 9.65
C ALA A 631 59.85 -10.80 9.27
N ILE A 632 60.59 -9.77 8.83
CA ILE A 632 62.03 -9.86 8.55
C ILE A 632 62.83 -10.03 9.86
N GLY A 633 62.48 -9.27 10.90
CA GLY A 633 63.18 -9.26 12.19
C GLY A 633 64.64 -8.79 12.04
N ASP A 634 65.59 -9.57 12.58
CA ASP A 634 67.03 -9.25 12.57
C ASP A 634 67.81 -9.87 11.40
N VAL A 635 67.16 -10.65 10.53
CA VAL A 635 67.82 -11.30 9.40
C VAL A 635 68.23 -10.25 8.36
N GLU A 636 69.52 -10.17 7.99
CA GLU A 636 70.01 -9.15 7.04
C GLU A 636 69.40 -9.31 5.63
N ARG A 637 69.28 -10.57 5.16
CA ARG A 637 68.83 -10.93 3.80
C ARG A 637 67.85 -12.11 3.82
N PRO A 638 66.65 -11.92 4.39
CA PRO A 638 65.62 -12.96 4.40
C PRO A 638 65.16 -13.33 2.99
N LEU A 639 64.81 -14.61 2.82
CA LEU A 639 64.18 -15.10 1.60
C LEU A 639 62.74 -14.58 1.53
N THR A 640 62.29 -14.17 0.35
CA THR A 640 60.90 -13.72 0.14
C THR A 640 59.87 -14.80 0.51
N ALA A 641 60.22 -16.07 0.34
CA ALA A 641 59.39 -17.20 0.74
C ALA A 641 59.22 -17.31 2.27
N ASP A 642 60.27 -17.00 3.02
CA ASP A 642 60.21 -17.02 4.49
C ASP A 642 59.40 -15.83 5.01
N ILE A 643 59.51 -14.66 4.37
CA ILE A 643 58.68 -13.48 4.66
C ILE A 643 57.20 -13.82 4.48
N LEU A 644 56.81 -14.35 3.31
CA LEU A 644 55.41 -14.74 3.05
C LEU A 644 54.89 -15.76 4.07
N LYS A 645 55.72 -16.75 4.44
CA LYS A 645 55.33 -17.75 5.43
C LYS A 645 55.13 -17.14 6.82
N ARG A 646 55.97 -16.19 7.21
CA ARG A 646 55.84 -15.47 8.49
C ARG A 646 54.65 -14.51 8.48
N LEU A 647 54.41 -13.80 7.39
CA LEU A 647 53.22 -12.96 7.22
C LEU A 647 51.93 -13.78 7.29
N SER A 648 51.87 -14.93 6.61
CA SER A 648 50.73 -15.85 6.68
C SER A 648 50.49 -16.42 8.09
N LEU A 649 51.54 -16.55 8.91
CA LEU A 649 51.42 -16.94 10.32
C LEU A 649 51.03 -15.76 11.23
N LEU A 650 51.48 -14.56 10.91
CA LEU A 650 51.19 -13.32 11.63
C LEU A 650 49.70 -12.96 11.49
N ASN A 651 49.16 -13.05 10.29
CA ASN A 651 47.74 -12.87 10.02
C ASN A 651 47.36 -13.66 8.76
N ALA A 652 46.69 -14.80 8.97
CA ALA A 652 46.25 -15.66 7.89
C ALA A 652 45.18 -15.00 7.01
N ASP A 653 44.32 -14.15 7.59
CA ASP A 653 43.25 -13.48 6.87
C ASP A 653 43.79 -12.38 5.94
N ALA A 654 44.79 -11.62 6.41
CA ALA A 654 45.41 -10.53 5.62
C ALA A 654 46.42 -11.04 4.58
N TYR A 655 47.26 -12.02 4.93
CA TYR A 655 48.43 -12.42 4.14
C TYR A 655 48.41 -13.87 3.65
N GLY A 656 47.45 -14.70 4.06
CA GLY A 656 47.45 -16.13 3.72
C GLY A 656 47.32 -16.44 2.23
N SER A 657 46.74 -15.52 1.46
CA SER A 657 46.59 -15.62 -0.01
C SER A 657 47.70 -14.91 -0.80
N TRP A 658 48.63 -14.23 -0.12
CA TRP A 658 49.65 -13.43 -0.78
C TRP A 658 50.61 -14.27 -1.62
N THR A 659 50.83 -13.80 -2.83
CA THR A 659 51.82 -14.35 -3.75
C THR A 659 53.12 -13.56 -3.70
N PHE A 660 54.17 -14.07 -4.34
CA PHE A 660 55.41 -13.31 -4.55
C PHE A 660 55.18 -12.00 -5.31
N ALA A 661 54.14 -11.92 -6.15
CA ALA A 661 53.80 -10.70 -6.87
C ALA A 661 53.20 -9.65 -5.92
N ASP A 662 52.39 -10.07 -4.94
CA ASP A 662 51.80 -9.17 -3.95
C ASP A 662 52.86 -8.58 -3.02
N LEU A 663 53.76 -9.42 -2.49
CA LEU A 663 54.88 -8.95 -1.69
C LEU A 663 55.78 -7.99 -2.48
N LYS A 664 56.06 -8.33 -3.74
CA LYS A 664 56.87 -7.48 -4.62
C LYS A 664 56.20 -6.12 -4.86
N ARG A 665 54.89 -6.10 -5.13
CA ARG A 665 54.11 -4.88 -5.37
C ARG A 665 54.17 -3.92 -4.17
N VAL A 666 54.04 -4.44 -2.95
CA VAL A 666 54.11 -3.61 -1.73
C VAL A 666 55.52 -3.05 -1.54
N LEU A 667 56.55 -3.89 -1.67
CA LEU A 667 57.94 -3.43 -1.53
C LEU A 667 58.32 -2.38 -2.59
N GLU A 668 57.92 -2.56 -3.84
CA GLU A 668 58.22 -1.62 -4.93
C GLU A 668 57.48 -0.28 -4.77
N ALA A 669 56.29 -0.26 -4.16
CA ALA A 669 55.56 0.97 -3.87
C ALA A 669 56.37 1.93 -2.98
N ASP A 670 57.17 1.37 -2.06
CA ASP A 670 58.06 2.10 -1.15
C ASP A 670 59.53 2.06 -1.61
N GLY A 671 59.79 1.81 -2.90
CA GLY A 671 61.13 1.89 -3.49
C GLY A 671 62.09 0.75 -3.12
N VAL A 672 61.59 -0.35 -2.54
CA VAL A 672 62.38 -1.53 -2.19
C VAL A 672 62.24 -2.62 -3.26
N GLU A 673 63.32 -2.95 -3.94
CA GLU A 673 63.31 -4.03 -4.93
C GLU A 673 63.88 -5.36 -4.35
N PRO A 674 63.09 -6.46 -4.37
CA PRO A 674 63.63 -7.79 -4.15
C PRO A 674 64.66 -8.16 -5.23
N TYR A 675 65.79 -8.76 -4.84
CA TYR A 675 66.85 -9.15 -5.77
C TYR A 675 67.32 -10.59 -5.58
N LYS A 676 68.04 -11.13 -6.56
CA LYS A 676 68.61 -12.49 -6.48
C LYS A 676 69.93 -12.49 -5.71
N SER A 677 70.03 -13.34 -4.68
CA SER A 677 71.28 -13.71 -4.04
C SER A 677 71.43 -15.22 -4.06
N HIS A 678 72.55 -15.73 -4.59
CA HIS A 678 72.84 -17.17 -4.67
C HIS A 678 71.68 -18.01 -5.25
N GLY A 679 71.01 -17.48 -6.28
CA GLY A 679 69.91 -18.16 -6.98
C GLY A 679 68.54 -18.10 -6.30
N ARG A 680 68.41 -17.44 -5.14
CA ARG A 680 67.14 -17.26 -4.43
C ARG A 680 66.79 -15.77 -4.28
N MET A 681 65.49 -15.45 -4.25
CA MET A 681 65.02 -14.08 -4.07
C MET A 681 65.10 -13.68 -2.60
N VAL A 682 65.77 -12.56 -2.34
CA VAL A 682 65.94 -11.98 -1.01
C VAL A 682 65.55 -10.50 -1.01
N VAL A 683 65.29 -9.97 0.18
CA VAL A 683 65.08 -8.54 0.42
C VAL A 683 66.14 -8.07 1.42
N ARG A 684 66.69 -6.86 1.25
CA ARG A 684 67.60 -6.27 2.25
C ARG A 684 66.79 -5.69 3.40
N ARG A 685 67.04 -6.15 4.62
CA ARG A 685 66.40 -5.60 5.83
C ARG A 685 66.56 -4.10 5.93
N ASP A 686 67.77 -3.59 5.72
CA ASP A 686 68.07 -2.18 5.90
C ASP A 686 67.32 -1.30 4.88
N ALA A 687 67.04 -1.83 3.68
CA ALA A 687 66.23 -1.13 2.69
C ALA A 687 64.75 -1.02 3.12
N VAL A 688 64.19 -2.09 3.69
CA VAL A 688 62.82 -2.08 4.22
C VAL A 688 62.70 -1.15 5.43
N ARG A 689 63.67 -1.19 6.35
CA ARG A 689 63.68 -0.30 7.52
C ARG A 689 63.87 1.17 7.14
N ALA A 690 64.70 1.45 6.14
CA ALA A 690 64.86 2.80 5.59
C ALA A 690 63.55 3.30 4.96
N ALA A 691 62.92 2.49 4.13
CA ALA A 691 61.63 2.82 3.52
C ALA A 691 60.53 3.11 4.56
N LEU A 692 60.48 2.30 5.64
CA LEU A 692 59.53 2.52 6.73
C LEU A 692 59.81 3.81 7.51
N ALA A 693 61.08 4.14 7.74
CA ALA A 693 61.48 5.39 8.40
C ALA A 693 61.18 6.62 7.52
N ASP A 694 61.47 6.55 6.22
CA ASP A 694 61.17 7.61 5.26
C ASP A 694 59.67 7.89 5.20
N ARG A 695 58.83 6.85 5.31
CA ARG A 695 57.36 7.03 5.36
C ARG A 695 56.90 7.77 6.62
N ALA A 696 57.46 7.42 7.78
CA ALA A 696 57.17 8.10 9.05
C ALA A 696 57.52 9.60 9.01
N ASP A 697 58.65 9.96 8.38
CA ASP A 697 59.04 11.37 8.21
C ASP A 697 58.11 12.11 7.23
N THR A 698 57.69 11.46 6.14
CA THR A 698 56.84 12.09 5.11
C THR A 698 55.40 12.34 5.61
N ASP A 699 54.86 11.43 6.43
CA ASP A 699 53.53 11.58 7.04
C ASP A 699 53.54 12.69 8.12
N SER A 700 54.67 12.90 8.81
CA SER A 700 54.83 13.99 9.78
C SER A 700 54.87 15.39 9.14
N VAL A 701 55.43 15.49 7.92
CA VAL A 701 55.52 16.74 7.15
C VAL A 701 54.19 17.11 6.48
N SER A 702 53.33 16.12 6.18
CA SER A 702 52.00 16.35 5.59
C SER A 702 50.91 16.68 6.61
N ALA A 703 51.17 16.48 7.91
CA ALA A 703 50.26 16.79 9.02
C ALA A 703 50.57 18.13 9.73
N SER A 704 51.49 18.94 9.19
CA SER A 704 51.93 20.24 9.72
C SER A 704 51.31 21.43 9.00
#